data_AF-A0A1A8ETI4-F1
#
_entry.id   AF-A0A1A8ETI4-F1
#
_cell.length_a   1.000
_cell.length_b   1.000
_cell.length_c   1.000
_cell.angle_alpha   90.00
_cell.angle_beta   90.00
_cell.angle_gamma   90.00
#
_symmetry.space_group_name_H-M   'P 1'
#
loop_
_entity.id
_entity.type
_entity.pdbx_description
1 polymer ?
#
loop_
_entity_poly.entity_id
_entity_poly.type
_entity_poly.pdbx_seq_one_letter_code
_entity_poly.pdbx_strand_id
1 'polypeptide(L)'
;LKAHKMTQKMKISKRAELREEQEQHQAGVQFRGGEEEEDFGEEDEGLDDAEEQTGVMSSSEEEEEMADWEGDDVKRMLEMEIEKRFETDETNVVGVTKLLSGHQVPTLEISASRQHKPPQHLLLQGIQPLLVNRESLFQTCQPISVSLAHKLLLSCYKYHSAFGYWDPIQLYKTRDAAVLPQWPLNTTYPLIHNQFIYFFASKENLNEFMLNPLKYLRQPMPPPAVPIKIAVLGPPKSGKTTVAETFAQKYGLVHLSIGSVMVMVLNGQGHTELAVQIGGYLSQGHAVPDELAIQCLKVALLNPVCSIRGYVLDGFPVTLSQAKLMESESIVPLIVVELELDDVEVNKRCLEDSTIPKQPHGSEILHNSSDYFKEEVEHVRRYYQEQHQNWFIFSGLKDKWWIFANILKEVCISVKHMRSYIERTQSGQAACISRLCITPKQLACQLGEFGQYCPVCLALHQHLVDLSDDAALTHAAEYRTHYYKLCDQNHLQKFLSTPDQFVVPNCPHTLPQPHLLPRKLTEIQVKAKFPQQAEMQGFCPVTYKDGKQRYEALVRGSLEYAVEYKERIYICENKQKRDTFMRTPETYWDQKLPSKVPPLCGPVSLTSLPNMGYLEQGVARPLIKAMTAAGIFKPKFPFLSIQRSAEVYVAYHLKAFNPKSPEHVRQMYKRKLALFEEDCALIPYLSSAMGGAYKPPGERSKDFEVKLNRFLASGAPGAKTDL
;
A
#
# COMPACT_ATOMS: atom_id res chain seq x y z
N LEU A 1 17.89 -58.20 -57.67
CA LEU A 1 16.94 -59.34 -57.47
C LEU A 1 17.48 -60.43 -56.53
N LYS A 2 18.53 -61.22 -56.84
CA LYS A 2 19.03 -62.27 -55.91
C LYS A 2 19.39 -61.74 -54.50
N ALA A 3 20.11 -60.62 -54.39
CA ALA A 3 20.45 -60.00 -53.10
C ALA A 3 19.21 -59.53 -52.28
N HIS A 4 18.11 -59.17 -52.94
CA HIS A 4 16.89 -58.69 -52.29
C HIS A 4 16.04 -59.86 -51.73
N LYS A 5 15.97 -60.98 -52.48
CA LYS A 5 15.37 -62.24 -51.96
C LYS A 5 16.15 -62.80 -50.78
N MET A 6 17.48 -62.64 -50.76
CA MET A 6 18.34 -63.07 -49.65
C MET A 6 18.13 -62.23 -48.37
N THR A 7 17.99 -60.90 -48.50
CA THR A 7 17.66 -60.03 -47.36
C THR A 7 16.22 -60.19 -46.85
N GLN A 8 15.25 -60.52 -47.72
CA GLN A 8 13.90 -60.91 -47.27
C GLN A 8 13.91 -62.25 -46.52
N LYS A 9 14.61 -63.28 -47.01
CA LYS A 9 14.73 -64.56 -46.27
C LYS A 9 15.37 -64.38 -44.89
N MET A 10 16.44 -63.59 -44.76
CA MET A 10 17.04 -63.28 -43.45
C MET A 10 16.08 -62.53 -42.50
N LYS A 11 15.26 -61.59 -43.02
CA LYS A 11 14.27 -60.87 -42.21
C LYS A 11 13.07 -61.72 -41.79
N ILE A 12 12.74 -62.77 -42.54
CA ILE A 12 11.70 -63.74 -42.17
C ILE A 12 12.25 -64.73 -41.14
N SER A 13 13.45 -65.28 -41.35
CA SER A 13 14.14 -66.16 -40.38
C SER A 13 14.25 -65.50 -38.99
N LYS A 14 14.74 -64.25 -38.96
CA LYS A 14 14.92 -63.49 -37.71
C LYS A 14 13.59 -63.07 -37.05
N ARG A 15 12.46 -63.14 -37.76
CA ARG A 15 11.11 -62.94 -37.21
C ARG A 15 10.48 -64.24 -36.69
N ALA A 16 10.97 -65.41 -37.11
CA ALA A 16 10.59 -66.70 -36.56
C ALA A 16 11.33 -66.94 -35.23
N GLU A 17 12.66 -66.74 -35.21
CA GLU A 17 13.49 -66.83 -34.00
C GLU A 17 12.94 -65.95 -32.87
N LEU A 18 12.58 -64.69 -33.17
CA LEU A 18 11.97 -63.75 -32.20
C LEU A 18 10.56 -64.15 -31.73
N ARG A 19 9.85 -65.05 -32.42
CA ARG A 19 8.57 -65.61 -31.95
C ARG A 19 8.77 -66.82 -31.08
N GLU A 20 9.68 -67.73 -31.45
CA GLU A 20 10.07 -68.87 -30.60
C GLU A 20 10.64 -68.38 -29.26
N GLU A 21 11.46 -67.32 -29.24
CA GLU A 21 11.92 -66.70 -27.99
C GLU A 21 10.77 -66.11 -27.15
N GLN A 22 9.73 -65.53 -27.77
CA GLN A 22 8.57 -64.97 -27.06
C GLN A 22 7.61 -66.05 -26.53
N GLU A 23 7.37 -67.10 -27.29
CA GLU A 23 6.53 -68.24 -26.89
C GLU A 23 7.20 -69.04 -25.75
N GLN A 24 8.53 -69.22 -25.79
CA GLN A 24 9.29 -69.78 -24.66
C GLN A 24 9.24 -68.87 -23.42
N HIS A 25 9.22 -67.54 -23.59
CA HIS A 25 9.11 -66.60 -22.48
C HIS A 25 7.70 -66.54 -21.86
N GLN A 26 6.65 -66.84 -22.63
CA GLN A 26 5.27 -66.94 -22.11
C GLN A 26 4.99 -68.28 -21.43
N ALA A 27 5.57 -69.39 -21.92
CA ALA A 27 5.45 -70.71 -21.28
C ALA A 27 6.13 -70.79 -19.89
N GLY A 28 7.11 -69.92 -19.59
CA GLY A 28 7.87 -69.94 -18.34
C GLY A 28 7.21 -69.27 -17.12
N VAL A 29 6.09 -68.54 -17.29
CA VAL A 29 5.54 -67.66 -16.24
C VAL A 29 4.35 -68.27 -15.48
N GLN A 30 3.78 -69.39 -15.96
CA GLN A 30 2.60 -70.03 -15.36
C GLN A 30 2.89 -71.09 -14.29
N PHE A 31 4.07 -71.09 -13.64
CA PHE A 31 4.44 -72.11 -12.65
C PHE A 31 5.13 -71.61 -11.38
N ARG A 32 4.49 -70.66 -10.66
CA ARG A 32 4.44 -70.59 -9.17
C ARG A 32 3.61 -69.39 -8.72
N GLY A 33 2.56 -69.65 -7.93
CA GLY A 33 1.83 -68.63 -7.17
C GLY A 33 2.18 -68.66 -5.68
N GLY A 34 1.57 -67.75 -4.91
CA GLY A 34 1.70 -67.61 -3.45
C GLY A 34 2.92 -66.80 -3.00
N GLU A 35 2.86 -65.97 -1.95
CA GLU A 35 1.75 -65.68 -1.02
C GLU A 35 2.09 -64.45 -0.13
N GLU A 36 1.14 -64.00 0.72
CA GLU A 36 1.19 -62.82 1.64
C GLU A 36 1.19 -61.45 0.91
N GLU A 37 0.55 -60.33 1.32
CA GLU A 37 -0.55 -59.89 2.25
C GLU A 37 -0.99 -58.48 1.72
N GLU A 38 -2.13 -57.83 1.98
CA GLU A 38 -3.30 -57.94 2.90
C GLU A 38 -4.60 -57.48 2.14
N ASP A 39 -5.76 -57.24 2.79
CA ASP A 39 -7.07 -56.98 2.13
C ASP A 39 -7.99 -55.97 2.90
N PHE A 40 -9.23 -55.76 2.40
CA PHE A 40 -10.42 -55.01 2.90
C PHE A 40 -10.49 -53.51 2.54
N GLY A 41 -11.53 -52.99 1.88
CA GLY A 41 -12.82 -53.50 1.34
C GLY A 41 -13.57 -52.30 0.69
N GLU A 42 -14.72 -52.36 0.00
CA GLU A 42 -15.76 -53.38 -0.27
C GLU A 42 -16.61 -52.90 -1.49
N GLU A 43 -17.37 -53.81 -2.14
CA GLU A 43 -18.56 -53.59 -3.03
C GLU A 43 -18.37 -52.72 -4.32
N ASP A 44 -18.19 -53.28 -5.53
CA ASP A 44 -19.03 -54.22 -6.34
C ASP A 44 -20.34 -53.54 -6.83
N GLU A 45 -20.41 -52.94 -8.02
CA GLU A 45 -20.54 -53.51 -9.39
C GLU A 45 -21.98 -53.85 -9.84
N GLY A 46 -22.15 -53.90 -11.17
CA GLY A 46 -23.40 -54.23 -11.84
C GLY A 46 -23.58 -53.52 -13.18
N LEU A 47 -23.07 -54.09 -14.27
CA LEU A 47 -23.90 -54.67 -15.34
C LEU A 47 -23.07 -55.29 -16.48
N ASP A 48 -23.14 -56.62 -16.54
CA ASP A 48 -23.17 -57.53 -17.69
C ASP A 48 -22.18 -57.42 -18.87
N ASP A 49 -21.48 -58.53 -19.06
CA ASP A 49 -20.69 -58.93 -20.22
C ASP A 49 -21.49 -59.05 -21.53
N ALA A 50 -20.77 -58.88 -22.64
CA ALA A 50 -21.03 -59.62 -23.88
C ALA A 50 -19.71 -59.80 -24.67
N GLU A 51 -18.91 -60.80 -24.30
CA GLU A 51 -17.85 -61.31 -25.17
C GLU A 51 -18.47 -62.06 -26.37
N GLU A 52 -17.96 -61.83 -27.59
CA GLU A 52 -17.95 -62.88 -28.61
C GLU A 52 -16.70 -62.84 -29.49
N GLN A 53 -16.04 -64.01 -29.54
CA GLN A 53 -15.33 -64.60 -30.68
C GLN A 53 -14.07 -63.91 -31.25
N THR A 54 -12.91 -64.47 -30.89
CA THR A 54 -12.00 -65.15 -31.85
C THR A 54 -11.31 -66.31 -31.10
N GLY A 55 -11.12 -67.52 -31.61
CA GLY A 55 -11.45 -68.06 -32.93
C GLY A 55 -10.47 -69.19 -33.30
N VAL A 56 -10.55 -70.36 -32.64
CA VAL A 56 -9.69 -71.52 -32.93
C VAL A 56 -10.54 -72.79 -32.97
N MET A 57 -10.87 -73.25 -34.18
CA MET A 57 -11.42 -74.59 -34.40
C MET A 57 -10.41 -75.40 -35.21
N SER A 58 -9.89 -76.46 -34.59
CA SER A 58 -8.90 -77.35 -35.19
C SER A 58 -9.53 -78.21 -36.29
N SER A 59 -9.05 -78.07 -37.52
CA SER A 59 -9.33 -79.02 -38.59
C SER A 59 -8.36 -80.20 -38.53
N SER A 60 -8.85 -81.37 -38.12
CA SER A 60 -8.13 -82.63 -38.23
C SER A 60 -9.10 -83.79 -38.42
N GLU A 61 -9.67 -83.89 -39.61
CA GLU A 61 -10.12 -85.15 -40.18
C GLU A 61 -9.90 -85.08 -41.70
N GLU A 62 -8.79 -85.70 -42.09
CA GLU A 62 -8.53 -86.33 -43.40
C GLU A 62 -9.71 -87.28 -43.75
N GLU A 63 -10.03 -87.62 -44.99
CA GLU A 63 -9.35 -87.48 -46.29
C GLU A 63 -10.39 -87.69 -47.43
N GLU A 64 -9.94 -87.69 -48.70
CA GLU A 64 -10.75 -87.96 -49.92
C GLU A 64 -11.77 -86.85 -50.31
N GLU A 65 -11.85 -86.32 -51.53
CA GLU A 65 -11.34 -86.78 -52.84
C GLU A 65 -10.51 -85.70 -53.57
N MET A 66 -9.40 -86.10 -54.20
CA MET A 66 -8.64 -85.25 -55.12
C MET A 66 -9.22 -85.33 -56.55
N ALA A 67 -9.58 -84.19 -57.13
CA ALA A 67 -9.82 -84.06 -58.57
C ALA A 67 -9.19 -82.75 -59.09
N ASP A 68 -8.49 -82.82 -60.21
CA ASP A 68 -7.72 -81.72 -60.81
C ASP A 68 -8.54 -80.43 -60.99
N TRP A 69 -8.10 -79.35 -60.35
CA TRP A 69 -8.43 -77.97 -60.74
C TRP A 69 -7.16 -77.31 -61.27
N GLU A 70 -7.19 -76.91 -62.53
CA GLU A 70 -6.04 -76.29 -63.19
C GLU A 70 -5.64 -74.98 -62.49
N GLY A 71 -4.35 -74.64 -62.52
CA GLY A 71 -3.80 -73.49 -61.78
C GLY A 71 -4.40 -72.12 -62.14
N ASP A 72 -5.16 -72.02 -63.24
CA ASP A 72 -5.89 -70.80 -63.61
C ASP A 72 -7.20 -70.64 -62.81
N ASP A 73 -7.87 -71.72 -62.41
CA ASP A 73 -9.09 -71.65 -61.61
C ASP A 73 -8.80 -71.36 -60.13
N VAL A 74 -7.72 -71.93 -59.57
CA VAL A 74 -7.23 -71.54 -58.24
C VAL A 74 -6.86 -70.04 -58.22
N LYS A 75 -6.27 -69.53 -59.30
CA LYS A 75 -5.93 -68.11 -59.45
C LYS A 75 -7.19 -67.24 -59.54
N ARG A 76 -8.21 -67.64 -60.31
CA ARG A 76 -9.50 -66.94 -60.39
C ARG A 76 -10.22 -66.90 -59.04
N MET A 77 -10.23 -68.01 -58.29
CA MET A 77 -10.82 -68.00 -56.93
C MET A 77 -10.08 -67.05 -55.97
N LEU A 78 -8.74 -66.99 -56.06
CA LEU A 78 -7.94 -66.04 -55.29
C LEU A 78 -8.17 -64.58 -55.72
N GLU A 79 -8.32 -64.32 -57.01
CA GLU A 79 -8.67 -63.00 -57.55
C GLU A 79 -10.07 -62.56 -57.07
N MET A 80 -11.07 -63.44 -57.13
CA MET A 80 -12.43 -63.18 -56.62
C MET A 80 -12.48 -62.95 -55.09
N GLU A 81 -11.71 -63.72 -54.30
CA GLU A 81 -11.64 -63.54 -52.85
C GLU A 81 -10.92 -62.23 -52.48
N ILE A 82 -9.89 -61.82 -53.23
CA ILE A 82 -9.23 -60.51 -53.08
C ILE A 82 -10.20 -59.38 -53.44
N GLU A 83 -10.94 -59.50 -54.54
CA GLU A 83 -11.89 -58.48 -54.99
C GLU A 83 -13.05 -58.32 -53.99
N LYS A 84 -13.63 -59.43 -53.50
CA LYS A 84 -14.64 -59.43 -52.44
C LYS A 84 -14.16 -58.80 -51.13
N ARG A 85 -12.90 -59.05 -50.74
CA ARG A 85 -12.29 -58.36 -49.59
C ARG A 85 -12.11 -56.87 -49.85
N PHE A 86 -11.71 -56.49 -51.05
CA PHE A 86 -11.56 -55.09 -51.43
C PHE A 86 -12.90 -54.33 -51.39
N GLU A 87 -13.98 -54.92 -51.90
CA GLU A 87 -15.35 -54.36 -51.79
C GLU A 87 -15.80 -54.24 -50.32
N THR A 88 -15.47 -55.23 -49.47
CA THR A 88 -15.78 -55.22 -48.04
C THR A 88 -15.00 -54.12 -47.31
N ASP A 89 -13.70 -53.97 -47.60
CA ASP A 89 -12.86 -52.92 -47.02
C ASP A 89 -13.26 -51.53 -47.52
N GLU A 90 -13.63 -51.38 -48.80
CA GLU A 90 -14.10 -50.11 -49.38
C GLU A 90 -15.41 -49.66 -48.73
N THR A 91 -16.39 -50.57 -48.58
CA THR A 91 -17.66 -50.28 -47.89
C THR A 91 -17.43 -49.92 -46.41
N ASN A 92 -16.51 -50.61 -45.71
CA ASN A 92 -16.11 -50.27 -44.35
C ASN A 92 -15.45 -48.88 -44.27
N VAL A 93 -14.52 -48.56 -45.16
CA VAL A 93 -13.85 -47.24 -45.22
C VAL A 93 -14.85 -46.11 -45.51
N VAL A 94 -15.83 -46.33 -46.39
CA VAL A 94 -16.91 -45.37 -46.66
C VAL A 94 -17.79 -45.18 -45.41
N GLY A 95 -18.11 -46.26 -44.70
CA GLY A 95 -18.83 -46.22 -43.42
C GLY A 95 -18.12 -45.38 -42.36
N VAL A 96 -16.82 -45.65 -42.13
CA VAL A 96 -15.99 -44.88 -41.18
C VAL A 96 -15.85 -43.42 -41.61
N THR A 97 -15.63 -43.14 -42.90
CA THR A 97 -15.54 -41.77 -43.45
C THR A 97 -16.85 -40.98 -43.23
N LYS A 98 -18.00 -41.66 -43.32
CA LYS A 98 -19.32 -41.05 -43.05
C LYS A 98 -19.52 -40.74 -41.56
N LEU A 99 -19.03 -41.57 -40.65
CA LEU A 99 -19.03 -41.28 -39.20
C LEU A 99 -18.08 -40.13 -38.86
N LEU A 100 -16.85 -40.13 -39.40
CA LEU A 100 -15.85 -39.09 -39.19
C LEU A 100 -16.33 -37.71 -39.68
N SER A 101 -16.98 -37.64 -40.84
CA SER A 101 -17.59 -36.41 -41.34
C SER A 101 -18.78 -35.94 -40.50
N GLY A 102 -19.57 -36.86 -39.91
CA GLY A 102 -20.57 -36.55 -38.88
C GLY A 102 -19.97 -35.88 -37.64
N HIS A 103 -18.74 -36.24 -37.27
CA HIS A 103 -17.97 -35.62 -36.19
C HIS A 103 -17.09 -34.42 -36.64
N GLN A 104 -17.27 -33.91 -37.87
CA GLN A 104 -16.49 -32.82 -38.46
C GLN A 104 -14.97 -33.06 -38.53
N VAL A 105 -14.54 -34.32 -38.54
CA VAL A 105 -13.12 -34.69 -38.70
C VAL A 105 -12.74 -34.62 -40.18
N PRO A 106 -11.73 -33.83 -40.59
CA PRO A 106 -11.33 -33.71 -41.99
C PRO A 106 -10.62 -34.97 -42.47
N THR A 107 -11.08 -35.54 -43.59
CA THR A 107 -10.47 -36.71 -44.24
C THR A 107 -9.60 -36.29 -45.42
N LEU A 108 -8.46 -36.97 -45.61
CA LEU A 108 -7.48 -36.67 -46.66
C LEU A 108 -7.15 -37.94 -47.43
N GLU A 109 -7.66 -38.04 -48.66
CA GLU A 109 -7.35 -39.15 -49.57
C GLU A 109 -5.98 -38.93 -50.22
N ILE A 110 -5.10 -39.94 -50.12
CA ILE A 110 -3.76 -39.91 -50.72
C ILE A 110 -3.57 -41.15 -51.57
N SER A 111 -3.61 -40.99 -52.90
CA SER A 111 -3.40 -42.10 -53.82
C SER A 111 -1.94 -42.59 -53.77
N ALA A 112 -1.74 -43.84 -53.35
CA ALA A 112 -0.44 -44.49 -53.30
C ALA A 112 0.14 -44.89 -54.68
N SER A 113 -0.58 -44.59 -55.77
CA SER A 113 -0.30 -45.07 -57.12
C SER A 113 0.89 -44.39 -57.85
N ARG A 114 1.41 -43.26 -57.36
CA ARG A 114 2.42 -42.44 -58.07
C ARG A 114 3.76 -42.35 -57.33
N GLN A 115 4.82 -42.91 -57.91
CA GLN A 115 6.16 -42.98 -57.29
C GLN A 115 6.94 -41.65 -57.19
N HIS A 116 6.45 -40.53 -57.74
CA HIS A 116 7.28 -39.31 -57.89
C HIS A 116 7.34 -38.38 -56.66
N LYS A 117 6.57 -38.64 -55.60
CA LYS A 117 6.76 -38.03 -54.27
C LYS A 117 6.46 -39.08 -53.19
N PRO A 118 7.26 -39.19 -52.11
CA PRO A 118 6.91 -40.10 -51.01
C PRO A 118 5.54 -39.73 -50.42
N PRO A 119 4.65 -40.70 -50.10
CA PRO A 119 3.37 -40.42 -49.45
C PRO A 119 3.51 -39.61 -48.17
N GLN A 120 4.61 -39.80 -47.43
CA GLN A 120 4.98 -38.98 -46.27
C GLN A 120 5.07 -37.48 -46.57
N HIS A 121 5.52 -37.07 -47.75
CA HIS A 121 5.61 -35.65 -48.11
C HIS A 121 4.24 -35.06 -48.47
N LEU A 122 3.33 -35.87 -49.06
CA LEU A 122 1.94 -35.48 -49.29
C LEU A 122 1.14 -35.41 -47.98
N LEU A 123 1.33 -36.38 -47.07
CA LEU A 123 0.83 -36.34 -45.69
C LEU A 123 1.32 -35.08 -44.98
N LEU A 124 2.63 -34.83 -44.97
CA LEU A 124 3.20 -33.62 -44.36
C LEU A 124 2.64 -32.35 -45.02
N GLN A 125 2.50 -32.30 -46.35
CA GLN A 125 1.94 -31.12 -47.04
C GLN A 125 0.45 -30.89 -46.72
N GLY A 126 -0.34 -31.94 -46.50
CA GLY A 126 -1.74 -31.84 -46.07
C GLY A 126 -1.90 -31.51 -44.58
N ILE A 127 -0.98 -31.98 -43.74
CA ILE A 127 -1.01 -31.79 -42.28
C ILE A 127 -0.30 -30.48 -41.88
N GLN A 128 0.64 -29.97 -42.67
CA GLN A 128 1.41 -28.74 -42.37
C GLN A 128 0.52 -27.50 -42.21
N PRO A 129 -0.53 -27.25 -43.02
CA PRO A 129 -1.51 -26.18 -42.77
C PRO A 129 -2.34 -26.36 -41.48
N LEU A 130 -2.45 -27.58 -40.96
CA LEU A 130 -3.14 -27.89 -39.71
C LEU A 130 -2.21 -27.69 -38.49
N LEU A 131 -0.92 -28.00 -38.64
CA LEU A 131 0.11 -27.85 -37.59
C LEU A 131 0.67 -26.42 -37.47
N VAL A 132 0.86 -25.72 -38.58
CA VAL A 132 1.45 -24.38 -38.58
C VAL A 132 0.48 -23.40 -37.93
N ASN A 133 0.93 -22.79 -36.82
CA ASN A 133 0.21 -21.82 -35.98
C ASN A 133 -0.91 -22.36 -35.06
N ARG A 134 -0.98 -23.67 -34.77
CA ARG A 134 -1.95 -24.22 -33.79
C ARG A 134 -1.33 -25.14 -32.73
N GLU A 135 -1.16 -24.61 -31.53
CA GLU A 135 -0.79 -25.40 -30.33
C GLU A 135 -1.95 -26.24 -29.76
N SER A 136 -3.19 -26.00 -30.21
CA SER A 136 -4.42 -26.53 -29.59
C SER A 136 -5.39 -27.16 -30.60
N LEU A 137 -4.96 -28.24 -31.26
CA LEU A 137 -5.72 -28.94 -32.31
C LEU A 137 -7.10 -29.48 -31.87
N PHE A 138 -7.26 -29.88 -30.61
CA PHE A 138 -8.45 -30.56 -30.10
C PHE A 138 -9.31 -29.68 -29.16
N GLN A 139 -9.04 -28.37 -29.06
CA GLN A 139 -9.80 -27.49 -28.17
C GLN A 139 -10.95 -26.79 -28.91
N THR A 140 -12.18 -27.15 -28.55
CA THR A 140 -13.38 -26.52 -29.08
C THR A 140 -13.73 -25.26 -28.28
N CYS A 141 -13.71 -24.12 -28.95
CA CYS A 141 -14.21 -22.84 -28.45
C CYS A 141 -15.52 -22.50 -29.16
N GLN A 142 -16.59 -22.26 -28.41
CA GLN A 142 -17.89 -21.89 -28.98
C GLN A 142 -18.33 -20.50 -28.48
N PRO A 143 -18.38 -19.47 -29.34
CA PRO A 143 -18.97 -18.19 -28.98
C PRO A 143 -20.48 -18.35 -28.76
N ILE A 144 -21.02 -17.74 -27.71
CA ILE A 144 -22.44 -17.82 -27.34
C ILE A 144 -23.03 -16.42 -27.13
N SER A 145 -24.36 -16.32 -27.08
CA SER A 145 -25.02 -15.06 -26.71
C SER A 145 -24.99 -14.82 -25.20
N VAL A 146 -25.01 -13.55 -24.78
CA VAL A 146 -25.03 -13.16 -23.36
C VAL A 146 -26.26 -13.72 -22.64
N SER A 147 -27.43 -13.74 -23.30
CA SER A 147 -28.66 -14.31 -22.75
C SER A 147 -28.59 -15.83 -22.55
N LEU A 148 -27.91 -16.56 -23.45
CA LEU A 148 -27.65 -17.99 -23.26
C LEU A 148 -26.62 -18.23 -22.15
N ALA A 149 -25.54 -17.44 -22.12
CA ALA A 149 -24.51 -17.51 -21.07
C ALA A 149 -25.12 -17.36 -19.67
N HIS A 150 -25.94 -16.33 -19.46
CA HIS A 150 -26.62 -16.12 -18.18
C HIS A 150 -27.57 -17.26 -17.82
N LYS A 151 -28.32 -17.82 -18.77
CA LYS A 151 -29.18 -18.99 -18.52
C LYS A 151 -28.38 -20.21 -18.08
N LEU A 152 -27.28 -20.53 -18.78
CA LEU A 152 -26.42 -21.70 -18.48
C LEU A 152 -25.71 -21.58 -17.12
N LEU A 153 -25.37 -20.36 -16.70
CA LEU A 153 -24.79 -20.07 -15.38
C LEU A 153 -25.85 -20.17 -14.27
N LEU A 154 -27.04 -19.58 -14.49
CA LEU A 154 -28.17 -19.64 -13.54
C LEU A 154 -28.72 -21.06 -13.35
N SER A 155 -28.67 -21.89 -14.39
CA SER A 155 -29.04 -23.31 -14.33
C SER A 155 -27.88 -24.23 -13.92
N CYS A 156 -26.72 -23.68 -13.56
CA CYS A 156 -25.49 -24.40 -13.20
C CYS A 156 -25.00 -25.47 -14.20
N TYR A 157 -25.41 -25.37 -15.48
CA TYR A 157 -25.03 -26.34 -16.52
C TYR A 157 -23.62 -26.10 -17.08
N LYS A 158 -23.14 -24.87 -16.94
CA LYS A 158 -21.74 -24.46 -17.16
C LYS A 158 -21.31 -23.55 -16.03
N TYR A 159 -20.01 -23.54 -15.73
CA TYR A 159 -19.45 -22.78 -14.62
C TYR A 159 -18.81 -21.48 -15.09
N HIS A 160 -18.69 -20.50 -14.18
CA HIS A 160 -17.80 -19.37 -14.40
C HIS A 160 -16.36 -19.86 -14.53
N SER A 161 -15.60 -19.34 -15.50
CA SER A 161 -14.16 -19.57 -15.56
C SER A 161 -13.45 -19.11 -14.28
N ALA A 162 -12.23 -19.60 -14.03
CA ALA A 162 -11.37 -19.09 -12.96
C ALA A 162 -11.01 -17.59 -13.14
N PHE A 163 -11.19 -17.04 -14.35
CA PHE A 163 -11.05 -15.61 -14.63
C PHE A 163 -12.33 -14.82 -14.30
N GLY A 164 -13.43 -15.50 -13.96
CA GLY A 164 -14.74 -14.92 -13.66
C GLY A 164 -15.29 -14.12 -14.83
N TYR A 165 -15.15 -12.80 -14.74
CA TYR A 165 -15.57 -11.81 -15.73
C TYR A 165 -14.39 -11.02 -16.34
N TRP A 166 -13.15 -11.31 -15.94
CA TRP A 166 -11.96 -10.71 -16.52
C TRP A 166 -11.68 -11.31 -17.90
N ASP A 167 -11.41 -10.45 -18.88
CA ASP A 167 -10.93 -10.87 -20.19
C ASP A 167 -9.51 -11.43 -20.06
N PRO A 168 -9.28 -12.74 -20.34
CA PRO A 168 -7.96 -13.36 -20.19
C PRO A 168 -6.89 -12.71 -21.07
N ILE A 169 -7.25 -12.19 -22.24
CA ILE A 169 -6.29 -11.56 -23.15
C ILE A 169 -5.95 -10.15 -22.71
N GLN A 170 -6.94 -9.40 -22.21
CA GLN A 170 -6.67 -8.08 -21.65
C GLN A 170 -5.77 -8.19 -20.41
N LEU A 171 -6.02 -9.17 -19.52
CA LEU A 171 -5.15 -9.46 -18.39
C LEU A 171 -3.71 -9.79 -18.83
N TYR A 172 -3.57 -10.70 -19.80
CA TYR A 172 -2.28 -11.14 -20.34
C TYR A 172 -1.47 -10.00 -20.98
N LYS A 173 -2.15 -9.14 -21.76
CA LYS A 173 -1.53 -7.98 -22.43
C LYS A 173 -1.17 -6.88 -21.45
N THR A 174 -2.04 -6.56 -20.48
CA THR A 174 -1.89 -5.35 -19.65
C THR A 174 -1.00 -5.57 -18.42
N ARG A 175 -0.94 -6.78 -17.85
CA ARG A 175 -0.25 -7.16 -16.58
C ARG A 175 -0.64 -6.37 -15.31
N ASP A 176 -1.03 -5.10 -15.40
CA ASP A 176 -1.58 -4.31 -14.29
C ASP A 176 -3.08 -4.62 -14.13
N ALA A 177 -3.39 -5.61 -13.29
CA ALA A 177 -4.75 -6.07 -13.01
C ALA A 177 -5.61 -5.04 -12.24
N ALA A 178 -5.09 -3.84 -11.95
CA ALA A 178 -5.74 -2.86 -11.10
C ALA A 178 -6.85 -2.03 -11.77
N VAL A 179 -7.13 -2.23 -13.05
CA VAL A 179 -8.28 -1.59 -13.70
C VAL A 179 -9.56 -2.19 -13.12
N LEU A 180 -10.36 -1.38 -12.43
CA LEU A 180 -11.66 -1.83 -11.94
C LEU A 180 -12.58 -2.17 -13.13
N PRO A 181 -13.15 -3.38 -13.18
CA PRO A 181 -14.04 -3.78 -14.26
C PRO A 181 -15.27 -2.87 -14.27
N GLN A 182 -15.45 -2.12 -15.36
CA GLN A 182 -16.62 -1.25 -15.53
C GLN A 182 -17.87 -2.10 -15.80
N TRP A 183 -19.03 -1.60 -15.41
CA TRP A 183 -20.34 -2.24 -15.51
C TRP A 183 -21.32 -1.41 -16.38
N PRO A 184 -22.28 -2.02 -17.09
CA PRO A 184 -22.27 -3.44 -17.46
C PRO A 184 -20.93 -3.78 -18.08
N LEU A 185 -20.37 -4.94 -17.71
CA LEU A 185 -19.11 -5.37 -18.30
C LEU A 185 -19.28 -5.31 -19.81
N ASN A 186 -18.27 -4.84 -20.52
CA ASN A 186 -18.27 -4.82 -21.98
C ASN A 186 -18.09 -6.25 -22.57
N THR A 187 -18.59 -7.25 -21.85
CA THR A 187 -18.58 -8.67 -22.14
C THR A 187 -19.71 -9.01 -23.11
N THR A 188 -19.69 -8.28 -24.22
CA THR A 188 -20.54 -8.43 -25.39
C THR A 188 -20.33 -9.82 -26.04
N TYR A 189 -19.21 -10.48 -25.71
CA TYR A 189 -18.73 -11.70 -26.33
C TYR A 189 -18.37 -12.78 -25.30
N PRO A 190 -19.37 -13.55 -24.80
CA PRO A 190 -19.12 -14.76 -24.03
C PRO A 190 -18.76 -15.95 -24.93
N LEU A 191 -17.98 -16.88 -24.37
CA LEU A 191 -17.44 -18.04 -25.08
C LEU A 191 -17.36 -19.24 -24.13
N ILE A 192 -17.85 -20.40 -24.58
CA ILE A 192 -17.65 -21.68 -23.90
C ILE A 192 -16.32 -22.28 -24.34
N HIS A 193 -15.52 -22.68 -23.36
CA HIS A 193 -14.39 -23.57 -23.54
C HIS A 193 -14.47 -24.65 -22.45
N ASN A 194 -14.57 -25.91 -22.87
CA ASN A 194 -14.85 -27.07 -22.01
C ASN A 194 -16.12 -26.90 -21.14
N GLN A 195 -15.98 -26.85 -19.82
CA GLN A 195 -17.08 -26.65 -18.86
C GLN A 195 -17.27 -25.19 -18.44
N PHE A 196 -16.39 -24.28 -18.87
CA PHE A 196 -16.32 -22.91 -18.37
C PHE A 196 -16.79 -21.89 -19.40
N ILE A 197 -17.44 -20.84 -18.91
CA ILE A 197 -17.78 -19.64 -19.69
C ILE A 197 -16.73 -18.57 -19.38
N TYR A 198 -16.10 -18.11 -20.46
CA TYR A 198 -15.18 -16.97 -20.51
C TYR A 198 -15.90 -15.78 -21.13
N PHE A 199 -15.46 -14.57 -20.77
CA PHE A 199 -16.07 -13.34 -21.24
C PHE A 199 -14.99 -12.39 -21.78
N PHE A 200 -15.21 -11.82 -22.96
CA PHE A 200 -14.23 -10.97 -23.66
C PHE A 200 -14.76 -9.55 -23.88
N ALA A 201 -13.88 -8.56 -23.71
CA ALA A 201 -14.19 -7.14 -23.83
C ALA A 201 -14.36 -6.68 -25.29
N SER A 202 -13.85 -7.45 -26.24
CA SER A 202 -13.90 -7.15 -27.67
C SER A 202 -13.96 -8.42 -28.53
N LYS A 203 -14.42 -8.30 -29.77
CA LYS A 203 -14.52 -9.43 -30.72
C LYS A 203 -13.14 -9.89 -31.17
N GLU A 204 -12.19 -8.96 -31.25
CA GLU A 204 -10.79 -9.20 -31.58
C GLU A 204 -10.13 -10.07 -30.51
N ASN A 205 -10.34 -9.75 -29.21
CA ASN A 205 -9.88 -10.61 -28.12
C ASN A 205 -10.54 -12.00 -28.19
N LEU A 206 -11.87 -12.11 -28.38
CA LEU A 206 -12.52 -13.42 -28.54
C LEU A 206 -11.89 -14.24 -29.68
N ASN A 207 -11.64 -13.63 -30.83
CA ASN A 207 -11.02 -14.29 -31.98
C ASN A 207 -9.57 -14.72 -31.67
N GLU A 208 -8.78 -13.85 -31.03
CA GLU A 208 -7.41 -14.15 -30.61
C GLU A 208 -7.36 -15.31 -29.58
N PHE A 209 -8.37 -15.40 -28.70
CA PHE A 209 -8.49 -16.52 -27.75
C PHE A 209 -8.83 -17.82 -28.49
N MET A 210 -9.77 -17.78 -29.43
CA MET A 210 -10.14 -18.95 -30.25
C MET A 210 -8.97 -19.51 -31.07
N LEU A 211 -7.97 -18.69 -31.41
CA LEU A 211 -6.78 -19.13 -32.15
C LEU A 211 -5.78 -19.90 -31.26
N ASN A 212 -5.59 -19.50 -30.00
CA ASN A 212 -4.76 -20.21 -29.04
C ASN A 212 -5.22 -19.95 -27.59
N PRO A 213 -6.17 -20.75 -27.06
CA PRO A 213 -6.66 -20.57 -25.69
C PRO A 213 -5.56 -20.83 -24.65
N LEU A 214 -4.75 -21.87 -24.86
CA LEU A 214 -3.74 -22.34 -23.91
C LEU A 214 -2.71 -21.26 -23.53
N LYS A 215 -2.30 -20.43 -24.48
CA LYS A 215 -1.41 -19.29 -24.24
C LYS A 215 -1.96 -18.34 -23.16
N TYR A 216 -3.27 -18.08 -23.17
CA TYR A 216 -3.92 -17.17 -22.23
C TYR A 216 -4.43 -17.90 -20.97
N LEU A 217 -4.65 -19.21 -21.01
CA LEU A 217 -5.05 -20.01 -19.84
C LEU A 217 -3.88 -20.39 -18.92
N ARG A 218 -2.64 -20.40 -19.43
CA ARG A 218 -1.41 -20.65 -18.65
C ARG A 218 -0.94 -19.46 -17.80
N GLN A 219 -1.59 -18.30 -17.88
CA GLN A 219 -1.23 -17.14 -17.07
C GLN A 219 -1.70 -17.31 -15.61
N PRO A 220 -1.10 -16.60 -14.64
CA PRO A 220 -1.61 -16.60 -13.26
C PRO A 220 -3.07 -16.12 -13.22
N MET A 221 -3.86 -16.75 -12.35
CA MET A 221 -5.26 -16.37 -12.13
C MET A 221 -5.36 -14.88 -11.74
N PRO A 222 -6.46 -14.18 -12.09
CA PRO A 222 -6.61 -12.78 -11.69
C PRO A 222 -6.62 -12.68 -10.15
N PRO A 223 -6.08 -11.58 -9.59
CA PRO A 223 -6.04 -11.41 -8.15
C PRO A 223 -7.46 -11.34 -7.56
N PRO A 224 -7.63 -11.70 -6.28
CA PRO A 224 -8.94 -11.80 -5.66
C PRO A 224 -9.76 -10.53 -5.82
N ALA A 225 -11.05 -10.71 -6.14
CA ALA A 225 -11.98 -9.59 -6.23
C ALA A 225 -12.17 -8.98 -4.84
N VAL A 226 -11.82 -7.70 -4.71
CA VAL A 226 -12.02 -6.95 -3.47
C VAL A 226 -13.26 -6.09 -3.62
N PRO A 227 -14.30 -6.27 -2.77
CA PRO A 227 -15.55 -5.54 -2.90
C PRO A 227 -15.38 -4.06 -2.58
N ILE A 228 -15.94 -3.20 -3.42
CA ILE A 228 -15.85 -1.74 -3.33
C ILE A 228 -16.96 -1.24 -2.41
N LYS A 229 -16.59 -0.81 -1.20
CA LYS A 229 -17.52 -0.25 -0.21
C LYS A 229 -17.32 1.27 -0.13
N ILE A 230 -18.25 2.08 -0.64
CA ILE A 230 -18.13 3.55 -0.63
C ILE A 230 -19.30 4.15 0.15
N ALA A 231 -19.06 5.25 0.87
CA ALA A 231 -20.12 6.14 1.35
C ALA A 231 -19.96 7.52 0.69
N VAL A 232 -21.06 8.11 0.22
CA VAL A 232 -21.07 9.45 -0.39
C VAL A 232 -21.99 10.37 0.41
N LEU A 233 -21.39 11.37 1.04
CA LEU A 233 -22.00 12.35 1.93
C LEU A 233 -21.94 13.75 1.29
N GLY A 234 -22.76 14.65 1.78
CA GLY A 234 -22.84 16.03 1.31
C GLY A 234 -24.20 16.66 1.57
N PRO A 235 -24.30 17.99 1.56
CA PRO A 235 -25.54 18.72 1.82
C PRO A 235 -26.63 18.39 0.78
N PRO A 236 -27.89 18.79 1.00
CA PRO A 236 -28.93 18.71 -0.03
C PRO A 236 -28.47 19.36 -1.34
N LYS A 237 -28.93 18.84 -2.49
CA LYS A 237 -28.57 19.33 -3.86
C LYS A 237 -27.06 19.34 -4.21
N SER A 238 -26.19 18.75 -3.40
CA SER A 238 -24.75 18.56 -3.70
C SER A 238 -24.45 17.69 -4.94
N GLY A 239 -25.38 16.81 -5.33
CA GLY A 239 -25.18 15.82 -6.39
C GLY A 239 -24.73 14.44 -5.90
N LYS A 240 -24.68 14.20 -4.58
CA LYS A 240 -24.26 12.92 -3.98
C LYS A 240 -24.98 11.69 -4.56
N THR A 241 -26.31 11.73 -4.70
CA THR A 241 -27.12 10.65 -5.28
C THR A 241 -26.73 10.39 -6.73
N THR A 242 -26.57 11.44 -7.54
CA THR A 242 -26.12 11.32 -8.93
C THR A 242 -24.72 10.70 -9.03
N VAL A 243 -23.81 10.99 -8.09
CA VAL A 243 -22.49 10.35 -8.02
C VAL A 243 -22.64 8.87 -7.62
N ALA A 244 -23.41 8.57 -6.57
CA ALA A 244 -23.62 7.22 -6.06
C ALA A 244 -24.27 6.30 -7.09
N GLU A 245 -25.34 6.74 -7.76
CA GLU A 245 -25.99 6.04 -8.88
C GLU A 245 -25.01 5.82 -10.04
N THR A 246 -24.21 6.84 -10.42
CA THR A 246 -23.25 6.70 -11.52
C THR A 246 -22.17 5.67 -11.18
N PHE A 247 -21.68 5.62 -9.93
CA PHE A 247 -20.75 4.58 -9.48
C PHE A 247 -21.39 3.20 -9.43
N ALA A 248 -22.61 3.08 -8.89
CA ALA A 248 -23.34 1.83 -8.82
C ALA A 248 -23.60 1.23 -10.20
N GLN A 249 -24.10 2.04 -11.13
CA GLN A 249 -24.31 1.64 -12.53
C GLN A 249 -23.00 1.29 -13.23
N LYS A 250 -21.95 2.11 -13.07
CA LYS A 250 -20.67 1.96 -13.79
C LYS A 250 -19.69 0.93 -13.20
N TYR A 251 -19.96 0.39 -12.02
CA TYR A 251 -19.16 -0.72 -11.43
C TYR A 251 -19.99 -1.90 -10.93
N GLY A 252 -21.31 -1.87 -11.14
CA GLY A 252 -22.21 -2.99 -10.83
C GLY A 252 -22.38 -3.21 -9.33
N LEU A 253 -22.22 -2.13 -8.56
CA LEU A 253 -22.37 -2.09 -7.11
C LEU A 253 -23.86 -1.88 -6.77
N VAL A 254 -24.26 -2.25 -5.56
CA VAL A 254 -25.61 -1.93 -5.07
C VAL A 254 -25.64 -0.49 -4.56
N HIS A 255 -26.54 0.34 -5.10
CA HIS A 255 -26.85 1.67 -4.53
C HIS A 255 -27.79 1.48 -3.35
N LEU A 256 -27.39 2.00 -2.19
CA LEU A 256 -28.10 1.87 -0.93
C LEU A 256 -28.33 3.26 -0.33
N SER A 257 -29.55 3.77 -0.43
CA SER A 257 -30.02 4.89 0.40
C SER A 257 -30.82 4.33 1.57
N ILE A 258 -30.78 4.97 2.74
CA ILE A 258 -31.47 4.43 3.92
C ILE A 258 -32.99 4.30 3.70
N GLY A 259 -33.59 5.26 2.97
CA GLY A 259 -35.00 5.22 2.59
C GLY A 259 -35.34 4.11 1.60
N SER A 260 -34.52 3.89 0.55
CA SER A 260 -34.75 2.79 -0.40
C SER A 260 -34.57 1.42 0.27
N VAL A 261 -33.66 1.32 1.24
CA VAL A 261 -33.44 0.12 2.06
C VAL A 261 -34.64 -0.15 2.97
N MET A 262 -35.18 0.84 3.67
CA MET A 262 -36.42 0.69 4.46
C MET A 262 -37.59 0.23 3.59
N VAL A 263 -37.79 0.85 2.41
CA VAL A 263 -38.85 0.46 1.46
C VAL A 263 -38.65 -0.97 0.92
N MET A 264 -37.40 -1.38 0.64
CA MET A 264 -37.09 -2.75 0.24
C MET A 264 -37.50 -3.77 1.31
N VAL A 265 -37.21 -3.48 2.58
CA VAL A 265 -37.55 -4.37 3.70
C VAL A 265 -39.06 -4.41 3.97
N LEU A 266 -39.74 -3.26 3.97
CA LEU A 266 -41.19 -3.18 4.13
C LEU A 266 -41.95 -3.96 3.03
N ASN A 267 -41.53 -3.81 1.78
CA ASN A 267 -42.18 -4.47 0.65
C ASN A 267 -41.80 -5.95 0.51
N GLY A 268 -40.55 -6.32 0.77
CA GLY A 268 -40.03 -7.67 0.56
C GLY A 268 -40.14 -8.60 1.78
N GLN A 269 -40.21 -8.04 2.99
CA GLN A 269 -40.16 -8.78 4.26
C GLN A 269 -41.18 -8.23 5.28
N GLY A 270 -42.34 -7.74 4.84
CA GLY A 270 -43.39 -7.15 5.69
C GLY A 270 -43.95 -8.04 6.82
N HIS A 271 -43.63 -9.34 6.84
CA HIS A 271 -43.97 -10.28 7.92
C HIS A 271 -42.93 -10.35 9.04
N THR A 272 -41.77 -9.70 8.88
CA THR A 272 -40.71 -9.69 9.89
C THR A 272 -40.99 -8.66 10.98
N GLU A 273 -40.57 -8.94 12.21
CA GLU A 273 -40.76 -8.03 13.34
C GLU A 273 -40.18 -6.64 13.07
N LEU A 274 -38.99 -6.57 12.46
CA LEU A 274 -38.33 -5.32 12.07
C LEU A 274 -39.18 -4.50 11.07
N ALA A 275 -39.79 -5.13 10.08
CA ALA A 275 -40.69 -4.44 9.15
C ALA A 275 -41.96 -3.93 9.86
N VAL A 276 -42.50 -4.69 10.81
CA VAL A 276 -43.66 -4.29 11.63
C VAL A 276 -43.33 -3.10 12.53
N GLN A 277 -42.19 -3.12 13.22
CA GLN A 277 -41.75 -2.01 14.08
C GLN A 277 -41.57 -0.72 13.27
N ILE A 278 -40.90 -0.78 12.11
CA ILE A 278 -40.68 0.37 11.22
C ILE A 278 -42.01 0.88 10.64
N GLY A 279 -42.88 -0.03 10.18
CA GLY A 279 -44.23 0.32 9.74
C GLY A 279 -45.03 1.04 10.84
N GLY A 280 -44.88 0.61 12.09
CA GLY A 280 -45.40 1.27 13.28
C GLY A 280 -44.96 2.73 13.39
N TYR A 281 -43.64 2.99 13.48
CA TYR A 281 -43.09 4.36 13.55
C TYR A 281 -43.54 5.25 12.38
N LEU A 282 -43.46 4.73 11.14
CA LEU A 282 -43.86 5.48 9.94
C LEU A 282 -45.36 5.77 9.90
N SER A 283 -46.22 4.84 10.33
CA SER A 283 -47.67 5.05 10.42
C SER A 283 -48.08 6.11 11.45
N GLN A 284 -47.24 6.31 12.47
CA GLN A 284 -47.42 7.34 13.50
C GLN A 284 -46.79 8.69 13.11
N GLY A 285 -46.09 8.76 11.96
CA GLY A 285 -45.38 9.96 11.53
C GLY A 285 -44.08 10.24 12.31
N HIS A 286 -43.56 9.25 13.04
CA HIS A 286 -42.31 9.38 13.79
C HIS A 286 -41.08 9.01 12.93
N ALA A 287 -39.95 9.61 13.24
CA ALA A 287 -38.66 9.21 12.68
C ALA A 287 -38.29 7.80 13.16
N VAL A 288 -37.72 6.99 12.27
CA VAL A 288 -37.26 5.63 12.58
C VAL A 288 -35.95 5.73 13.38
N PRO A 289 -35.80 5.02 14.51
CA PRO A 289 -34.55 4.97 15.28
C PRO A 289 -33.34 4.49 14.46
N ASP A 290 -32.15 5.02 14.79
CA ASP A 290 -30.88 4.72 14.11
C ASP A 290 -30.56 3.21 14.14
N GLU A 291 -30.86 2.52 15.24
CA GLU A 291 -30.63 1.09 15.42
C GLU A 291 -31.44 0.27 14.40
N LEU A 292 -32.72 0.58 14.23
CA LEU A 292 -33.59 -0.10 13.26
C LEU A 292 -33.16 0.21 11.82
N ALA A 293 -32.77 1.45 11.54
CA ALA A 293 -32.24 1.84 10.23
C ALA A 293 -30.99 1.04 9.85
N ILE A 294 -30.07 0.82 10.80
CA ILE A 294 -28.84 0.06 10.57
C ILE A 294 -29.11 -1.45 10.48
N GLN A 295 -30.09 -1.98 11.22
CA GLN A 295 -30.55 -3.35 11.03
C GLN A 295 -31.16 -3.57 9.62
N CYS A 296 -31.92 -2.61 9.07
CA CYS A 296 -32.34 -2.68 7.66
C CYS A 296 -31.14 -2.71 6.70
N LEU A 297 -30.13 -1.86 6.95
CA LEU A 297 -28.93 -1.81 6.14
C LEU A 297 -28.19 -3.15 6.18
N LYS A 298 -28.07 -3.78 7.35
CA LYS A 298 -27.52 -5.12 7.53
C LYS A 298 -28.27 -6.17 6.70
N VAL A 299 -29.61 -6.14 6.68
CA VAL A 299 -30.44 -7.03 5.83
C VAL A 299 -30.18 -6.77 4.34
N ALA A 300 -30.11 -5.51 3.90
CA ALA A 300 -29.81 -5.19 2.50
C ALA A 300 -28.38 -5.61 2.07
N LEU A 301 -27.43 -5.61 2.99
CA LEU A 301 -26.06 -6.07 2.77
C LEU A 301 -25.92 -7.60 2.64
N LEU A 302 -26.94 -8.39 3.01
CA LEU A 302 -26.97 -9.84 2.74
C LEU A 302 -27.13 -10.19 1.25
N ASN A 303 -27.39 -9.20 0.39
CA ASN A 303 -27.40 -9.40 -1.06
C ASN A 303 -26.01 -9.87 -1.55
N PRO A 304 -25.89 -11.00 -2.27
CA PRO A 304 -24.59 -11.53 -2.69
C PRO A 304 -23.77 -10.55 -3.57
N VAL A 305 -24.43 -9.61 -4.26
CA VAL A 305 -23.75 -8.55 -5.02
C VAL A 305 -22.98 -7.60 -4.09
N CYS A 306 -23.50 -7.30 -2.89
CA CYS A 306 -22.82 -6.50 -1.88
C CYS A 306 -21.53 -7.17 -1.37
N SER A 307 -21.51 -8.51 -1.29
CA SER A 307 -20.32 -9.27 -0.88
C SER A 307 -19.30 -9.44 -2.01
N ILE A 308 -19.75 -9.70 -3.24
CA ILE A 308 -18.87 -10.01 -4.38
C ILE A 308 -18.29 -8.75 -5.03
N ARG A 309 -19.11 -7.69 -5.16
CA ARG A 309 -18.74 -6.44 -5.87
C ARG A 309 -18.68 -5.24 -4.95
N GLY A 310 -19.56 -5.19 -3.95
CA GLY A 310 -19.66 -4.07 -3.03
C GLY A 310 -20.90 -3.20 -3.25
N TYR A 311 -20.90 -2.04 -2.61
CA TYR A 311 -22.06 -1.16 -2.48
C TYR A 311 -21.62 0.31 -2.34
N VAL A 312 -22.57 1.22 -2.62
CA VAL A 312 -22.42 2.65 -2.39
C VAL A 312 -23.55 3.13 -1.49
N LEU A 313 -23.19 3.60 -0.29
CA LEU A 313 -24.12 4.29 0.62
C LEU A 313 -24.32 5.72 0.14
N ASP A 314 -25.57 6.14 0.00
CA ASP A 314 -25.95 7.50 -0.40
C ASP A 314 -26.54 8.27 0.79
N GLY A 315 -25.79 9.28 1.25
CA GLY A 315 -26.21 10.14 2.36
C GLY A 315 -26.21 9.48 3.74
N PHE A 316 -25.45 8.40 3.96
CA PHE A 316 -25.38 7.69 5.24
C PHE A 316 -23.94 7.22 5.55
N PRO A 317 -23.44 7.35 6.79
CA PRO A 317 -24.08 7.92 7.98
C PRO A 317 -24.11 9.46 7.96
N VAL A 318 -25.11 10.06 8.62
CA VAL A 318 -25.23 11.51 8.83
C VAL A 318 -24.71 11.91 10.22
N THR A 319 -25.02 11.12 11.24
CA THR A 319 -24.73 11.45 12.65
C THR A 319 -23.62 10.59 13.24
N LEU A 320 -23.04 11.04 14.36
CA LEU A 320 -22.02 10.28 15.09
C LEU A 320 -22.57 8.99 15.73
N SER A 321 -23.86 8.93 16.08
CA SER A 321 -24.53 7.71 16.54
C SER A 321 -24.55 6.65 15.45
N GLN A 322 -24.99 7.01 14.25
CA GLN A 322 -25.05 6.12 13.09
C GLN A 322 -23.67 5.57 12.73
N ALA A 323 -22.64 6.41 12.71
CA ALA A 323 -21.26 5.99 12.41
C ALA A 323 -20.74 4.93 13.40
N LYS A 324 -20.97 5.12 14.70
CA LYS A 324 -20.56 4.17 15.75
C LYS A 324 -21.34 2.85 15.69
N LEU A 325 -22.65 2.92 15.45
CA LEU A 325 -23.50 1.74 15.29
C LEU A 325 -23.09 0.94 14.04
N MET A 326 -22.81 1.60 12.92
CA MET A 326 -22.25 0.96 11.72
C MET A 326 -20.93 0.22 12.01
N GLU A 327 -20.00 0.83 12.73
CA GLU A 327 -18.75 0.18 13.13
C GLU A 327 -18.99 -1.03 14.04
N SER A 328 -19.93 -0.94 14.99
CA SER A 328 -20.29 -2.07 15.87
C SER A 328 -20.85 -3.28 15.11
N GLU A 329 -21.54 -3.02 13.99
CA GLU A 329 -22.05 -4.04 13.05
C GLU A 329 -21.02 -4.42 11.96
N SER A 330 -19.77 -3.99 12.09
CA SER A 330 -18.67 -4.20 11.11
C SER A 330 -18.95 -3.64 9.70
N ILE A 331 -19.84 -2.66 9.57
CA ILE A 331 -20.21 -1.98 8.32
C ILE A 331 -19.27 -0.77 8.11
N VAL A 332 -18.00 -1.03 7.84
CA VAL A 332 -17.00 0.03 7.57
C VAL A 332 -16.85 0.23 6.05
N PRO A 333 -17.16 1.43 5.49
CA PRO A 333 -16.82 1.78 4.11
C PRO A 333 -15.30 1.83 3.91
N LEU A 334 -14.82 1.41 2.74
CA LEU A 334 -13.41 1.56 2.35
C LEU A 334 -13.03 3.04 2.19
N ILE A 335 -13.95 3.84 1.65
CA ILE A 335 -13.79 5.26 1.40
C ILE A 335 -15.08 5.97 1.79
N VAL A 336 -14.95 7.04 2.57
CA VAL A 336 -16.03 8.01 2.80
C VAL A 336 -15.71 9.27 2.02
N VAL A 337 -16.62 9.65 1.14
CA VAL A 337 -16.53 10.81 0.26
C VAL A 337 -17.45 11.89 0.78
N GLU A 338 -16.93 13.10 0.96
CA GLU A 338 -17.73 14.28 1.29
C GLU A 338 -17.73 15.25 0.10
N LEU A 339 -18.93 15.62 -0.37
CA LEU A 339 -19.12 16.67 -1.36
C LEU A 339 -19.40 18.01 -0.65
N GLU A 340 -18.44 18.92 -0.67
CA GLU A 340 -18.56 20.26 -0.08
C GLU A 340 -19.30 21.21 -1.02
N LEU A 341 -20.30 21.94 -0.51
CA LEU A 341 -21.06 22.93 -1.29
C LEU A 341 -21.58 24.07 -0.40
N ASP A 342 -21.50 25.31 -0.90
CA ASP A 342 -21.99 26.51 -0.23
C ASP A 342 -23.52 26.63 -0.29
N ASP A 343 -24.16 27.18 0.75
CA ASP A 343 -25.62 27.27 0.84
C ASP A 343 -26.23 28.14 -0.26
N VAL A 344 -25.48 29.12 -0.76
CA VAL A 344 -25.89 29.97 -1.90
C VAL A 344 -26.14 29.12 -3.15
N GLU A 345 -25.26 28.15 -3.42
CA GLU A 345 -25.38 27.25 -4.57
C GLU A 345 -26.40 26.13 -4.30
N VAL A 346 -26.53 25.65 -3.06
CA VAL A 346 -27.63 24.73 -2.65
C VAL A 346 -29.00 25.37 -2.94
N ASN A 347 -29.20 26.62 -2.53
CA ASN A 347 -30.43 27.36 -2.74
C ASN A 347 -30.70 27.61 -4.23
N LYS A 348 -29.68 28.00 -5.01
CA LYS A 348 -29.79 28.20 -6.46
C LYS A 348 -30.22 26.91 -7.17
N ARG A 349 -29.56 25.78 -6.90
CA ARG A 349 -29.93 24.46 -7.46
C ARG A 349 -31.33 24.02 -7.06
N CYS A 350 -31.79 24.39 -5.86
CA CYS A 350 -33.16 24.13 -5.46
C CYS A 350 -34.18 24.91 -6.31
N LEU A 351 -33.91 26.19 -6.60
CA LEU A 351 -34.79 27.00 -7.44
C LEU A 351 -34.90 26.43 -8.87
N GLU A 352 -33.79 25.95 -9.44
CA GLU A 352 -33.74 25.33 -10.77
C GLU A 352 -34.55 24.00 -10.84
N ASP A 353 -34.53 23.19 -9.78
CA ASP A 353 -35.27 21.90 -9.69
C ASP A 353 -36.80 22.06 -9.52
N SER A 354 -37.31 23.28 -9.30
CA SER A 354 -38.74 23.59 -9.08
C SER A 354 -39.65 23.21 -10.25
N THR A 355 -39.07 22.81 -11.38
CA THR A 355 -39.77 22.44 -12.62
C THR A 355 -40.27 20.99 -12.63
N ILE A 356 -39.91 20.16 -11.63
CA ILE A 356 -40.31 18.75 -11.53
C ILE A 356 -41.28 18.57 -10.34
N PRO A 357 -42.50 18.02 -10.53
CA PRO A 357 -43.54 17.96 -9.49
C PRO A 357 -43.31 16.81 -8.48
N LYS A 358 -42.16 16.80 -7.80
CA LYS A 358 -41.75 15.76 -6.84
C LYS A 358 -41.01 16.28 -5.59
N GLN A 359 -41.56 17.28 -4.88
CA GLN A 359 -41.68 17.31 -3.40
C GLN A 359 -42.17 18.69 -2.87
N PRO A 360 -42.83 18.75 -1.69
CA PRO A 360 -43.41 19.98 -1.14
C PRO A 360 -42.59 20.53 0.04
N HIS A 361 -41.37 21.03 -0.19
CA HIS A 361 -40.50 21.54 0.88
C HIS A 361 -39.99 22.96 0.57
N GLY A 362 -40.29 23.91 1.47
CA GLY A 362 -39.86 25.29 1.35
C GLY A 362 -38.37 25.49 1.65
N SER A 363 -37.84 26.65 1.29
CA SER A 363 -36.42 27.02 1.45
C SER A 363 -35.90 26.89 2.89
N GLU A 364 -36.75 27.18 3.89
CA GLU A 364 -36.40 27.09 5.31
C GLU A 364 -36.02 25.67 5.75
N ILE A 365 -36.73 24.65 5.26
CA ILE A 365 -36.46 23.24 5.61
C ILE A 365 -35.11 22.80 5.03
N LEU A 366 -34.78 23.28 3.82
CA LEU A 366 -33.51 22.99 3.16
C LEU A 366 -32.33 23.70 3.81
N HIS A 367 -32.50 24.94 4.28
CA HIS A 367 -31.50 25.66 5.05
C HIS A 367 -31.19 24.92 6.35
N ASN A 368 -32.22 24.61 7.14
CA ASN A 368 -32.08 23.86 8.40
C ASN A 368 -31.42 22.49 8.18
N SER A 369 -31.74 21.80 7.06
CA SER A 369 -31.10 20.53 6.70
C SER A 369 -29.64 20.68 6.22
N SER A 370 -29.24 21.84 5.70
CA SER A 370 -27.85 22.14 5.31
C SER A 370 -27.01 22.41 6.56
N ASP A 371 -27.51 23.25 7.45
CA ASP A 371 -26.84 23.60 8.71
C ASP A 371 -26.65 22.38 9.61
N TYR A 372 -27.73 21.61 9.83
CA TYR A 372 -27.67 20.37 10.61
C TYR A 372 -26.66 19.36 10.03
N PHE A 373 -26.61 19.23 8.69
CA PHE A 373 -25.60 18.39 8.05
C PHE A 373 -24.18 18.90 8.30
N LYS A 374 -23.93 20.22 8.24
CA LYS A 374 -22.61 20.82 8.46
C LYS A 374 -22.10 20.64 9.89
N GLU A 375 -22.99 20.72 10.88
CA GLU A 375 -22.62 20.48 12.28
C GLU A 375 -22.31 19.00 12.54
N GLU A 376 -23.17 18.07 12.12
CA GLU A 376 -22.96 16.64 12.36
C GLU A 376 -21.80 16.06 11.53
N VAL A 377 -21.64 16.47 10.26
CA VAL A 377 -20.61 15.93 9.37
C VAL A 377 -19.19 16.20 9.90
N GLU A 378 -18.94 17.32 10.58
CA GLU A 378 -17.64 17.61 11.19
C GLU A 378 -17.30 16.63 12.33
N HIS A 379 -18.31 16.20 13.11
CA HIS A 379 -18.13 15.19 14.15
C HIS A 379 -17.87 13.80 13.55
N VAL A 380 -18.61 13.43 12.50
CA VAL A 380 -18.43 12.17 11.77
C VAL A 380 -17.09 12.14 11.02
N ARG A 381 -16.69 13.25 10.39
CA ARG A 381 -15.40 13.45 9.72
C ARG A 381 -14.23 13.20 10.66
N ARG A 382 -14.22 13.86 11.83
CA ARG A 382 -13.20 13.63 12.87
C ARG A 382 -13.15 12.17 13.29
N TYR A 383 -14.30 11.55 13.52
CA TYR A 383 -14.39 10.13 13.90
C TYR A 383 -13.75 9.20 12.86
N TYR A 384 -14.15 9.29 11.59
CA TYR A 384 -13.57 8.46 10.53
C TYR A 384 -12.08 8.77 10.27
N GLN A 385 -11.67 10.04 10.40
CA GLN A 385 -10.27 10.42 10.22
C GLN A 385 -9.37 9.89 11.36
N GLU A 386 -9.87 9.85 12.60
CA GLU A 386 -9.17 9.27 13.75
C GLU A 386 -9.18 7.74 13.74
N GLN A 387 -10.31 7.10 13.42
CA GLN A 387 -10.45 5.63 13.48
C GLN A 387 -9.98 4.90 12.22
N HIS A 388 -10.13 5.46 11.02
CA HIS A 388 -9.92 4.70 9.76
C HIS A 388 -9.06 5.40 8.71
N GLN A 389 -8.83 6.72 8.82
CA GLN A 389 -8.02 7.52 7.88
C GLN A 389 -8.50 7.42 6.41
N ASN A 390 -9.82 7.32 6.21
CA ASN A 390 -10.46 7.00 4.93
C ASN A 390 -11.46 8.08 4.43
N TRP A 391 -11.39 9.30 4.97
CA TRP A 391 -12.26 10.42 4.60
C TRP A 391 -11.63 11.31 3.52
N PHE A 392 -12.40 11.67 2.49
CA PHE A 392 -11.93 12.50 1.37
C PHE A 392 -12.97 13.57 1.01
N ILE A 393 -12.54 14.83 0.98
CA ILE A 393 -13.38 16.00 0.67
C ILE A 393 -13.16 16.42 -0.78
N PHE A 394 -14.25 16.64 -1.53
CA PHE A 394 -14.21 17.20 -2.89
C PHE A 394 -15.24 18.34 -3.03
N SER A 395 -14.87 19.39 -3.78
CA SER A 395 -15.79 20.49 -4.06
C SER A 395 -16.89 20.08 -5.06
N GLY A 396 -18.15 20.18 -4.63
CA GLY A 396 -19.35 19.96 -5.42
C GLY A 396 -19.65 21.07 -6.46
N LEU A 397 -18.78 22.08 -6.56
CA LEU A 397 -18.80 23.11 -7.60
C LEU A 397 -18.12 22.66 -8.91
N LYS A 398 -17.41 21.52 -8.89
CA LYS A 398 -16.69 20.97 -10.06
C LYS A 398 -17.60 20.10 -10.93
N ASP A 399 -17.20 19.91 -12.18
CA ASP A 399 -17.91 19.06 -13.13
C ASP A 399 -18.12 17.63 -12.60
N LYS A 400 -19.27 17.04 -12.89
CA LYS A 400 -19.60 15.64 -12.53
C LYS A 400 -18.48 14.65 -12.91
N TRP A 401 -17.86 14.84 -14.08
CA TRP A 401 -16.75 14.02 -14.57
C TRP A 401 -15.48 14.18 -13.73
N TRP A 402 -15.17 15.38 -13.27
CA TRP A 402 -14.02 15.66 -12.42
C TRP A 402 -14.19 15.04 -11.03
N ILE A 403 -15.37 15.19 -10.43
CA ILE A 403 -15.71 14.57 -9.13
C ILE A 403 -15.61 13.04 -9.26
N PHE A 404 -16.24 12.46 -10.28
CA PHE A 404 -16.20 11.02 -10.53
C PHE A 404 -14.76 10.50 -10.74
N ALA A 405 -13.94 11.20 -11.53
CA ALA A 405 -12.57 10.79 -11.82
C ALA A 405 -11.67 10.80 -10.58
N ASN A 406 -11.82 11.78 -9.68
CA ASN A 406 -11.02 11.85 -8.45
C ASN A 406 -11.46 10.82 -7.40
N ILE A 407 -12.78 10.60 -7.22
CA ILE A 407 -13.27 9.51 -6.38
C ILE A 407 -12.74 8.17 -6.91
N LEU A 408 -12.85 7.93 -8.23
CA LEU A 408 -12.34 6.72 -8.86
C LEU A 408 -10.83 6.53 -8.65
N LYS A 409 -10.05 7.61 -8.72
CA LYS A 409 -8.60 7.57 -8.45
C LYS A 409 -8.33 7.08 -7.02
N GLU A 410 -9.00 7.62 -6.01
CA GLU A 410 -8.79 7.19 -4.62
C GLU A 410 -9.29 5.76 -4.37
N VAL A 411 -10.42 5.35 -4.98
CA VAL A 411 -10.90 3.95 -4.94
C VAL A 411 -9.87 3.01 -5.56
N CYS A 412 -9.32 3.34 -6.74
CA CYS A 412 -8.30 2.54 -7.40
C CYS A 412 -7.02 2.42 -6.56
N ILE A 413 -6.59 3.49 -5.86
CA ILE A 413 -5.43 3.44 -4.95
C ILE A 413 -5.73 2.49 -3.78
N SER A 414 -6.87 2.64 -3.11
CA SER A 414 -7.23 1.81 -1.96
C SER A 414 -7.44 0.34 -2.32
N VAL A 415 -8.02 0.04 -3.50
CA VAL A 415 -8.13 -1.32 -4.03
C VAL A 415 -6.76 -1.91 -4.41
N LYS A 416 -5.84 -1.13 -4.99
CA LYS A 416 -4.44 -1.56 -5.22
C LYS A 416 -3.76 -1.98 -3.91
N HIS A 417 -3.94 -1.18 -2.85
CA HIS A 417 -3.39 -1.48 -1.52
C HIS A 417 -3.98 -2.77 -0.93
N MET A 418 -5.30 -2.93 -0.91
CA MET A 418 -5.95 -4.16 -0.39
C MET A 418 -5.54 -5.42 -1.16
N ARG A 419 -5.48 -5.37 -2.49
CA ARG A 419 -5.05 -6.53 -3.29
C ARG A 419 -3.60 -6.92 -2.98
N SER A 420 -2.68 -5.95 -2.97
CA SER A 420 -1.28 -6.21 -2.61
C SER A 420 -1.13 -6.76 -1.19
N TYR A 421 -1.98 -6.33 -0.26
CA TYR A 421 -2.02 -6.89 1.09
C TYR A 421 -2.51 -8.35 1.10
N ILE A 422 -3.63 -8.68 0.43
CA ILE A 422 -4.17 -10.04 0.36
C ILE A 422 -3.18 -11.00 -0.33
N GLU A 423 -2.60 -10.59 -1.47
CA GLU A 423 -1.62 -11.39 -2.22
C GLU A 423 -0.37 -11.70 -1.37
N ARG A 424 0.13 -10.73 -0.60
CA ARG A 424 1.31 -10.90 0.26
C ARG A 424 1.03 -11.72 1.50
N THR A 425 -0.08 -11.46 2.18
CA THR A 425 -0.48 -12.25 3.37
C THR A 425 -0.76 -13.71 3.02
N GLN A 426 -1.42 -14.00 1.89
CA GLN A 426 -1.63 -15.37 1.40
C GLN A 426 -0.31 -16.09 1.04
N SER A 427 0.73 -15.35 0.63
CA SER A 427 2.06 -15.90 0.34
C SER A 427 3.02 -15.86 1.55
N GLY A 428 2.53 -15.52 2.75
CA GLY A 428 3.34 -15.44 3.98
C GLY A 428 4.35 -14.29 4.01
N GLN A 429 4.26 -13.34 3.08
CA GLN A 429 5.14 -12.18 2.97
C GLN A 429 4.66 -11.02 3.84
N ALA A 430 5.57 -10.10 4.18
CA ALA A 430 5.19 -8.86 4.83
C ALA A 430 4.36 -7.97 3.89
N ALA A 431 3.32 -7.34 4.43
CA ALA A 431 2.32 -6.58 3.68
C ALA A 431 2.18 -5.15 4.21
N CYS A 432 1.99 -4.17 3.32
CA CYS A 432 1.73 -2.79 3.74
C CYS A 432 0.29 -2.63 4.20
N ILE A 433 0.07 -2.00 5.35
CA ILE A 433 -1.28 -1.82 5.93
C ILE A 433 -1.91 -0.43 5.69
N SER A 434 -1.22 0.43 4.95
CA SER A 434 -1.74 1.73 4.52
C SER A 434 -3.06 1.56 3.75
N ARG A 435 -4.08 2.36 4.11
CA ARG A 435 -5.44 2.38 3.53
C ARG A 435 -6.29 1.10 3.72
N LEU A 436 -5.98 0.28 4.73
CA LEU A 436 -6.81 -0.88 5.11
C LEU A 436 -7.89 -0.60 6.18
N CYS A 437 -8.11 0.67 6.54
CA CYS A 437 -9.08 1.11 7.58
C CYS A 437 -8.88 0.50 8.98
N ILE A 438 -7.66 0.04 9.31
CA ILE A 438 -7.31 -0.54 10.61
C ILE A 438 -7.42 0.52 11.71
N THR A 439 -8.12 0.18 12.80
CA THR A 439 -8.34 1.11 13.91
C THR A 439 -7.10 1.28 14.79
N PRO A 440 -6.89 2.45 15.44
CA PRO A 440 -5.82 2.63 16.41
C PRO A 440 -5.87 1.61 17.56
N LYS A 441 -7.07 1.13 17.93
CA LYS A 441 -7.26 0.06 18.92
C LYS A 441 -6.74 -1.28 18.41
N GLN A 442 -7.14 -1.70 17.21
CA GLN A 442 -6.65 -2.94 16.59
C GLN A 442 -5.13 -2.89 16.41
N LEU A 443 -4.60 -1.77 15.91
CA LEU A 443 -3.16 -1.53 15.78
C LEU A 443 -2.45 -1.74 17.12
N ALA A 444 -2.93 -1.10 18.20
CA ALA A 444 -2.33 -1.18 19.52
C ALA A 444 -2.34 -2.60 20.12
N CYS A 445 -3.42 -3.36 19.92
CA CYS A 445 -3.55 -4.74 20.38
C CYS A 445 -2.65 -5.73 19.64
N GLN A 446 -2.23 -5.40 18.41
CA GLN A 446 -1.44 -6.27 17.53
C GLN A 446 -0.05 -5.68 17.20
N LEU A 447 0.45 -4.73 18.00
CA LEU A 447 1.84 -4.26 17.85
C LEU A 447 2.82 -5.41 18.07
N GLY A 448 3.81 -5.53 17.18
CA GLY A 448 4.94 -6.43 17.37
C GLY A 448 5.83 -6.02 18.54
N GLU A 449 6.86 -6.83 18.78
CA GLU A 449 7.80 -6.69 19.90
C GLU A 449 8.49 -5.32 19.99
N PHE A 450 8.59 -4.60 18.86
CA PHE A 450 9.17 -3.26 18.78
C PHE A 450 8.18 -2.13 19.11
N GLY A 451 6.91 -2.42 19.34
CA GLY A 451 5.89 -1.45 19.74
C GLY A 451 5.76 -0.28 18.76
N GLN A 452 6.02 0.94 19.24
CA GLN A 452 6.00 2.17 18.44
C GLN A 452 7.36 2.50 17.79
N TYR A 453 8.39 1.67 17.96
CA TYR A 453 9.73 1.92 17.44
C TYR A 453 9.95 1.26 16.07
N CYS A 454 10.74 1.91 15.21
CA CYS A 454 11.09 1.37 13.90
C CYS A 454 12.13 0.23 14.00
N PRO A 455 11.80 -1.05 13.71
CA PRO A 455 12.75 -2.17 13.79
C PRO A 455 13.92 -2.02 12.81
N VAL A 456 13.69 -1.48 11.61
CA VAL A 456 14.73 -1.30 10.59
C VAL A 456 15.80 -0.28 11.04
N CYS A 457 15.40 0.80 11.74
CA CYS A 457 16.33 1.76 12.31
C CYS A 457 17.20 1.15 13.42
N LEU A 458 16.60 0.31 14.26
CA LEU A 458 17.31 -0.36 15.35
C LEU A 458 18.30 -1.40 14.80
N ALA A 459 17.88 -2.20 13.82
CA ALA A 459 18.71 -3.23 13.22
C ALA A 459 19.90 -2.69 12.39
N LEU A 460 19.69 -1.62 11.60
CA LEU A 460 20.74 -1.09 10.71
C LEU A 460 21.64 -0.04 11.37
N HIS A 461 21.13 0.70 12.36
CA HIS A 461 21.80 1.89 12.90
C HIS A 461 21.80 1.98 14.43
N GLN A 462 21.21 1.01 15.16
CA GLN A 462 21.00 1.08 16.61
C GLN A 462 20.24 2.35 17.05
N HIS A 463 19.42 2.92 16.17
CA HIS A 463 18.69 4.17 16.42
C HIS A 463 17.26 3.89 16.93
N LEU A 464 16.94 4.38 18.12
CA LEU A 464 15.59 4.31 18.71
C LEU A 464 14.70 5.42 18.16
N VAL A 465 14.08 5.18 17.00
CA VAL A 465 13.12 6.11 16.40
C VAL A 465 11.70 5.79 16.91
N ASP A 466 11.23 6.61 17.85
CA ASP A 466 9.86 6.57 18.40
C ASP A 466 8.85 7.22 17.43
N LEU A 467 7.84 6.44 17.01
CA LEU A 467 6.78 6.83 16.08
C LEU A 467 5.41 6.97 16.79
N SER A 468 5.41 7.27 18.10
CA SER A 468 4.19 7.54 18.88
C SER A 468 3.36 8.69 18.33
N ASP A 469 4.03 9.74 17.84
CA ASP A 469 3.41 11.00 17.42
C ASP A 469 2.81 10.89 16.00
N ASP A 470 3.27 9.91 15.21
CA ASP A 470 2.79 9.66 13.85
C ASP A 470 1.57 8.74 13.88
N ALA A 471 0.38 9.34 13.79
CA ALA A 471 -0.89 8.62 13.66
C ALA A 471 -1.04 7.94 12.28
N ALA A 472 -0.42 8.48 11.23
CA ALA A 472 -0.61 8.02 9.86
C ALA A 472 -0.03 6.63 9.61
N LEU A 473 -0.83 5.70 9.07
CA LEU A 473 -0.41 4.32 8.78
C LEU A 473 0.27 4.15 7.40
N THR A 474 0.79 5.24 6.82
CA THR A 474 1.41 5.23 5.48
C THR A 474 2.65 4.35 5.40
N HIS A 475 3.41 4.27 6.48
CA HIS A 475 4.66 3.51 6.59
C HIS A 475 4.54 2.37 7.62
N ALA A 476 3.37 1.73 7.70
CA ALA A 476 3.17 0.57 8.58
C ALA A 476 2.99 -0.71 7.77
N ALA A 477 3.47 -1.83 8.33
CA ALA A 477 3.40 -3.15 7.71
C ALA A 477 2.95 -4.23 8.71
N GLU A 478 2.29 -5.26 8.20
CA GLU A 478 2.02 -6.50 8.92
C GLU A 478 3.04 -7.57 8.52
N TYR A 479 3.49 -8.34 9.51
CA TYR A 479 4.20 -9.59 9.29
C TYR A 479 3.93 -10.56 10.44
N ARG A 480 3.59 -11.82 10.13
CA ARG A 480 3.25 -12.87 11.10
C ARG A 480 2.24 -12.39 12.17
N THR A 481 1.08 -11.87 11.73
CA THR A 481 -0.03 -11.34 12.55
C THR A 481 0.31 -10.18 13.50
N HIS A 482 1.49 -9.54 13.33
CA HIS A 482 1.91 -8.38 14.12
C HIS A 482 2.16 -7.17 13.23
N TYR A 483 1.85 -5.98 13.74
CA TYR A 483 2.06 -4.70 13.07
C TYR A 483 3.36 -4.02 13.51
N TYR A 484 4.04 -3.42 12.54
CA TYR A 484 5.30 -2.69 12.72
C TYR A 484 5.18 -1.32 12.06
N LYS A 485 5.48 -0.25 12.82
CA LYS A 485 5.63 1.10 12.27
C LYS A 485 7.05 1.32 11.78
N LEU A 486 7.19 2.02 10.65
CA LEU A 486 8.48 2.35 10.03
C LEU A 486 8.55 3.85 9.78
N CYS A 487 9.73 4.46 9.87
CA CYS A 487 9.85 5.91 9.83
C CYS A 487 9.70 6.52 8.43
N ASP A 488 9.98 5.77 7.37
CA ASP A 488 9.99 6.26 6.00
C ASP A 488 9.75 5.14 4.98
N GLN A 489 9.45 5.56 3.74
CA GLN A 489 9.16 4.67 2.63
C GLN A 489 10.32 3.71 2.28
N ASN A 490 11.59 4.09 2.48
CA ASN A 490 12.72 3.20 2.17
C ASN A 490 12.83 2.07 3.20
N HIS A 491 12.59 2.37 4.48
CA HIS A 491 12.50 1.33 5.52
C HIS A 491 11.27 0.44 5.33
N LEU A 492 10.13 0.99 4.85
CA LEU A 492 9.00 0.18 4.40
C LEU A 492 9.41 -0.81 3.30
N GLN A 493 10.07 -0.35 2.22
CA GLN A 493 10.45 -1.27 1.13
C GLN A 493 11.46 -2.34 1.59
N LYS A 494 12.45 -1.99 2.42
CA LYS A 494 13.39 -2.96 3.01
C LYS A 494 12.69 -4.00 3.89
N PHE A 495 11.74 -3.57 4.72
CA PHE A 495 10.97 -4.49 5.57
C PHE A 495 10.08 -5.41 4.73
N LEU A 496 9.44 -4.89 3.68
CA LEU A 496 8.62 -5.69 2.77
C LEU A 496 9.42 -6.68 1.91
N SER A 497 10.72 -6.43 1.65
CA SER A 497 11.58 -7.36 0.90
C SER A 497 12.17 -8.47 1.76
N THR A 498 12.54 -8.16 3.00
CA THR A 498 13.31 -9.07 3.88
C THR A 498 12.91 -8.87 5.35
N PRO A 499 11.66 -9.21 5.73
CA PRO A 499 11.13 -8.92 7.07
C PRO A 499 11.83 -9.72 8.18
N ASP A 500 12.22 -10.97 7.89
CA ASP A 500 12.89 -11.86 8.85
C ASP A 500 14.16 -11.27 9.46
N GLN A 501 14.90 -10.41 8.74
CA GLN A 501 16.12 -9.77 9.25
C GLN A 501 15.85 -8.71 10.32
N PHE A 502 14.60 -8.27 10.45
CA PHE A 502 14.17 -7.17 11.32
C PHE A 502 13.27 -7.62 12.47
N VAL A 503 12.92 -8.91 12.55
CA VAL A 503 11.99 -9.48 13.54
C VAL A 503 12.65 -10.68 14.24
N VAL A 504 12.28 -10.96 15.50
CA VAL A 504 12.77 -12.13 16.24
C VAL A 504 12.40 -13.43 15.51
N PRO A 505 13.29 -14.44 15.46
CA PRO A 505 14.56 -14.56 16.19
C PRO A 505 15.80 -14.02 15.45
N ASN A 506 15.69 -13.62 14.19
CA ASN A 506 16.85 -13.31 13.34
C ASN A 506 17.28 -11.83 13.38
N CYS A 507 16.62 -10.99 14.19
CA CYS A 507 16.98 -9.59 14.34
C CYS A 507 18.34 -9.43 15.08
N PRO A 508 19.22 -8.51 14.63
CA PRO A 508 20.53 -8.34 15.26
C PRO A 508 20.46 -7.64 16.64
N HIS A 509 19.40 -6.86 16.87
CA HIS A 509 19.20 -6.05 18.06
C HIS A 509 17.72 -6.07 18.47
N THR A 510 17.44 -6.57 19.68
CA THR A 510 16.12 -6.51 20.32
C THR A 510 15.90 -5.14 20.98
N LEU A 511 14.65 -4.78 21.30
CA LEU A 511 14.42 -3.59 22.13
C LEU A 511 15.06 -3.74 23.51
N PRO A 512 15.68 -2.67 24.06
CA PRO A 512 16.04 -2.59 25.47
C PRO A 512 14.82 -2.73 26.39
N GLN A 513 15.05 -3.14 27.64
CA GLN A 513 13.98 -3.18 28.66
C GLN A 513 13.33 -1.79 28.84
N PRO A 514 12.04 -1.68 29.23
CA PRO A 514 11.31 -0.41 29.25
C PRO A 514 11.96 0.72 30.07
N HIS A 515 12.71 0.40 31.14
CA HIS A 515 13.43 1.39 31.95
C HIS A 515 14.68 1.98 31.26
N LEU A 516 15.14 1.35 30.18
CA LEU A 516 16.23 1.78 29.30
C LEU A 516 15.72 2.44 28.01
N LEU A 517 14.40 2.63 27.85
CA LEU A 517 13.84 3.36 26.71
C LEU A 517 13.66 4.84 27.06
N PRO A 518 14.02 5.78 26.17
CA PRO A 518 13.84 7.20 26.41
C PRO A 518 12.35 7.56 26.28
N ARG A 519 11.81 8.30 27.25
CA ARG A 519 10.40 8.69 27.31
C ARG A 519 10.24 10.21 27.25
N LYS A 520 9.38 10.70 26.36
CA LYS A 520 8.96 12.13 26.33
C LYS A 520 8.20 12.47 27.62
N LEU A 521 8.55 13.57 28.27
CA LEU A 521 7.81 14.10 29.43
C LEU A 521 7.13 15.43 29.09
N THR A 522 5.92 15.63 29.63
CA THR A 522 5.26 16.95 29.60
C THR A 522 5.71 17.82 30.78
N GLU A 523 5.55 19.14 30.67
CA GLU A 523 5.93 20.08 31.74
C GLU A 523 5.26 19.73 33.09
N ILE A 524 4.00 19.26 33.05
CA ILE A 524 3.25 18.81 34.23
C ILE A 524 3.90 17.58 34.86
N GLN A 525 4.32 16.60 34.04
CA GLN A 525 5.00 15.39 34.52
C GLN A 525 6.37 15.69 35.12
N VAL A 526 7.12 16.64 34.54
CA VAL A 526 8.41 17.08 35.12
C VAL A 526 8.18 17.77 36.48
N LYS A 527 7.19 18.66 36.58
CA LYS A 527 6.83 19.32 37.85
C LYS A 527 6.35 18.32 38.91
N ALA A 528 5.61 17.29 38.52
CA ALA A 528 5.13 16.23 39.42
C ALA A 528 6.25 15.35 40.00
N LYS A 529 7.43 15.29 39.38
CA LYS A 529 8.60 14.53 39.86
C LYS A 529 9.49 15.30 40.85
N PHE A 530 9.08 16.50 41.29
CA PHE A 530 9.77 17.23 42.36
C PHE A 530 9.85 16.37 43.65
N PRO A 531 11.00 16.27 44.35
CA PRO A 531 12.19 17.14 44.28
C PRO A 531 13.31 16.67 43.32
N GLN A 532 13.04 15.73 42.40
CA GLN A 532 14.04 15.27 41.46
C GLN A 532 14.56 16.42 40.58
N GLN A 533 15.88 16.61 40.54
CA GLN A 533 16.52 17.65 39.74
C GLN A 533 16.78 17.16 38.32
N ALA A 534 16.74 18.08 37.35
CA ALA A 534 17.15 17.80 35.99
C ALA A 534 18.68 17.63 35.90
N GLU A 535 19.10 16.60 35.17
CA GLU A 535 20.50 16.36 34.85
C GLU A 535 21.12 17.52 34.07
N MET A 536 22.44 17.62 34.15
CA MET A 536 23.20 18.73 33.57
C MET A 536 22.64 20.12 33.94
N GLN A 537 22.03 20.28 35.12
CA GLN A 537 21.44 21.54 35.60
C GLN A 537 20.41 22.17 34.62
N GLY A 538 19.82 21.36 33.73
CA GLY A 538 18.91 21.82 32.68
C GLY A 538 19.58 22.43 31.44
N PHE A 539 20.89 22.24 31.25
CA PHE A 539 21.55 22.47 29.96
C PHE A 539 21.29 21.30 29.00
N CYS A 540 21.19 21.59 27.70
CA CYS A 540 20.89 20.59 26.67
C CYS A 540 22.09 19.64 26.46
N PRO A 541 21.94 18.32 26.67
CA PRO A 541 23.03 17.36 26.48
C PRO A 541 23.51 17.29 25.04
N VAL A 542 22.59 17.46 24.08
CA VAL A 542 22.89 17.31 22.65
C VAL A 542 23.66 18.51 22.12
N THR A 543 23.31 19.75 22.48
CA THR A 543 24.09 20.93 22.06
C THR A 543 25.50 20.87 22.64
N TYR A 544 25.65 20.46 23.90
CA TYR A 544 26.95 20.38 24.56
C TYR A 544 27.88 19.35 23.88
N LYS A 545 27.38 18.15 23.57
CA LYS A 545 28.19 17.12 22.89
C LYS A 545 28.47 17.47 21.42
N ASP A 546 27.45 17.89 20.67
CA ASP A 546 27.61 18.29 19.25
C ASP A 546 28.60 19.46 19.13
N GLY A 547 28.56 20.41 20.07
CA GLY A 547 29.48 21.53 20.19
C GLY A 547 30.87 21.17 20.74
N LYS A 548 31.24 19.88 20.77
CA LYS A 548 32.53 19.36 21.25
C LYS A 548 32.85 19.77 22.69
N GLN A 549 31.84 19.78 23.56
CA GLN A 549 31.93 20.07 25.00
C GLN A 549 32.49 21.46 25.35
N ARG A 550 32.38 22.42 24.41
CA ARG A 550 32.83 23.80 24.59
C ARG A 550 31.85 24.63 25.40
N TYR A 551 32.35 25.69 26.03
CA TYR A 551 31.56 26.58 26.89
C TYR A 551 30.44 27.29 26.11
N GLU A 552 30.67 27.67 24.86
CA GLU A 552 29.70 28.34 23.98
C GLU A 552 28.51 27.43 23.60
N ALA A 553 28.64 26.11 23.78
CA ALA A 553 27.62 25.13 23.42
C ALA A 553 26.69 24.74 24.59
N LEU A 554 26.90 25.33 25.78
CA LEU A 554 26.04 25.17 26.96
C LEU A 554 24.77 26.02 26.83
N VAL A 555 23.85 25.54 25.98
CA VAL A 555 22.53 26.14 25.77
C VAL A 555 21.52 25.56 26.76
N ARG A 556 20.65 26.40 27.31
CA ARG A 556 19.63 26.00 28.29
C ARG A 556 18.44 25.33 27.57
N GLY A 557 17.93 24.23 28.11
CA GLY A 557 16.76 23.55 27.56
C GLY A 557 15.43 24.19 27.98
N SER A 558 14.36 23.89 27.24
CA SER A 558 12.96 24.17 27.62
C SER A 558 12.30 22.92 28.22
N LEU A 559 11.52 23.09 29.29
CA LEU A 559 10.78 22.02 29.95
C LEU A 559 9.78 21.30 29.03
N GLU A 560 9.35 21.96 27.95
CA GLU A 560 8.53 21.37 26.87
C GLU A 560 9.22 20.22 26.14
N TYR A 561 10.57 20.20 26.15
CA TYR A 561 11.40 19.23 25.45
C TYR A 561 12.17 18.33 26.43
N ALA A 562 11.54 18.00 27.56
CA ALA A 562 12.09 17.08 28.55
C ALA A 562 12.01 15.61 28.09
N VAL A 563 13.04 14.84 28.43
CA VAL A 563 13.15 13.40 28.19
C VAL A 563 13.57 12.72 29.48
N GLU A 564 12.91 11.62 29.82
CA GLU A 564 13.35 10.70 30.85
C GLU A 564 14.15 9.54 30.24
N TYR A 565 15.30 9.21 30.83
CA TYR A 565 16.12 8.07 30.43
C TYR A 565 16.91 7.55 31.64
N LYS A 566 16.90 6.24 31.90
CA LYS A 566 17.49 5.61 33.11
C LYS A 566 17.08 6.33 34.41
N GLU A 567 15.77 6.57 34.54
CA GLU A 567 15.14 7.29 35.66
C GLU A 567 15.65 8.73 35.89
N ARG A 568 16.38 9.33 34.93
CA ARG A 568 16.91 10.70 35.01
C ARG A 568 16.21 11.62 34.01
N ILE A 569 16.04 12.89 34.38
CA ILE A 569 15.35 13.90 33.58
C ILE A 569 16.39 14.77 32.86
N TYR A 570 16.36 14.78 31.52
CA TYR A 570 17.19 15.61 30.65
C TYR A 570 16.30 16.65 29.94
N ILE A 571 16.80 17.89 29.77
CA ILE A 571 16.02 18.98 29.17
C ILE A 571 16.70 19.44 27.88
N CYS A 572 15.99 19.41 26.74
CA CYS A 572 16.56 19.79 25.44
C CYS A 572 16.18 21.21 25.02
N GLU A 573 17.00 21.81 24.16
CA GLU A 573 16.77 23.16 23.60
C GLU A 573 15.48 23.25 22.76
N ASN A 574 15.28 22.27 21.88
CA ASN A 574 14.17 22.25 20.91
C ASN A 574 13.76 20.79 20.58
N LYS A 575 12.63 20.64 19.87
CA LYS A 575 12.12 19.32 19.42
C LYS A 575 13.18 18.51 18.66
N GLN A 576 13.95 19.11 17.75
CA GLN A 576 14.95 18.38 16.96
C GLN A 576 16.05 17.79 17.87
N LYS A 577 16.56 18.56 18.83
CA LYS A 577 17.58 18.10 19.78
C LYS A 577 17.02 17.04 20.73
N ARG A 578 15.76 17.16 21.16
CA ARG A 578 15.03 16.12 21.91
C ARG A 578 14.96 14.81 21.14
N ASP A 579 14.55 14.87 19.88
CA ASP A 579 14.38 13.69 19.04
C ASP A 579 15.75 13.06 18.69
N THR A 580 16.82 13.84 18.54
CA THR A 580 18.20 13.34 18.45
C THR A 580 18.65 12.64 19.74
N PHE A 581 18.35 13.19 20.92
CA PHE A 581 18.63 12.51 22.20
C PHE A 581 17.91 11.17 22.29
N MET A 582 16.62 11.12 21.92
CA MET A 582 15.83 9.90 21.93
C MET A 582 16.35 8.83 20.95
N ARG A 583 16.92 9.23 19.80
CA ARG A 583 17.50 8.29 18.84
C ARG A 583 18.72 7.54 19.35
N THR A 584 19.60 8.23 20.09
CA THR A 584 20.88 7.66 20.57
C THR A 584 21.18 8.09 22.01
N PRO A 585 20.33 7.74 23.00
CA PRO A 585 20.45 8.26 24.36
C PRO A 585 21.77 7.84 25.03
N GLU A 586 22.29 6.66 24.70
CA GLU A 586 23.60 6.17 25.13
C GLU A 586 24.76 7.10 24.76
N THR A 587 24.61 7.86 23.68
CA THR A 587 25.61 8.86 23.27
C THR A 587 25.61 10.08 24.17
N TYR A 588 24.49 10.46 24.80
CA TYR A 588 24.33 11.78 25.41
C TYR A 588 24.14 11.79 26.94
N TRP A 589 23.81 10.65 27.57
CA TRP A 589 23.41 10.60 28.99
C TRP A 589 24.57 10.82 30.00
N ASP A 590 25.75 10.24 29.78
CA ASP A 590 26.92 10.33 30.70
C ASP A 590 27.82 11.52 30.33
N GLN A 591 27.30 12.73 30.55
CA GLN A 591 28.04 13.97 30.31
C GLN A 591 28.27 14.73 31.60
N LYS A 592 29.52 15.11 31.84
CA LYS A 592 29.93 15.89 33.02
C LYS A 592 30.09 17.34 32.63
N LEU A 593 29.43 18.24 33.37
CA LEU A 593 29.57 19.67 33.18
C LEU A 593 30.97 20.16 33.59
N PRO A 594 31.50 21.22 32.97
CA PRO A 594 32.75 21.84 33.38
C PRO A 594 32.59 22.55 34.74
N SER A 595 33.69 22.73 35.47
CA SER A 595 33.69 23.36 36.81
C SER A 595 33.22 24.82 36.84
N LYS A 596 33.11 25.47 35.67
CA LYS A 596 32.49 26.77 35.47
C LYS A 596 31.41 26.64 34.39
N VAL A 597 30.15 26.74 34.81
CA VAL A 597 28.99 26.83 33.91
C VAL A 597 28.53 28.29 33.75
N PRO A 598 27.83 28.64 32.67
CA PRO A 598 27.17 29.94 32.56
C PRO A 598 26.25 30.20 33.75
N PRO A 599 26.21 31.42 34.31
CA PRO A 599 25.28 31.75 35.38
C PRO A 599 23.84 31.56 34.89
N LEU A 600 22.99 31.02 35.76
CA LEU A 600 21.58 30.78 35.46
C LEU A 600 20.83 32.11 35.34
N CYS A 601 20.84 32.70 34.14
CA CYS A 601 19.96 33.81 33.77
C CYS A 601 18.51 33.32 33.71
N GLY A 602 17.87 33.20 34.88
CA GLY A 602 16.42 33.28 34.97
C GLY A 602 15.97 34.74 34.85
N PRO A 603 14.76 35.03 34.32
CA PRO A 603 14.18 36.34 34.43
C PRO A 603 13.95 36.66 35.92
N VAL A 604 14.77 37.54 36.49
CA VAL A 604 14.56 38.01 37.85
C VAL A 604 13.35 38.93 37.83
N SER A 605 12.27 38.54 38.50
CA SER A 605 11.12 39.44 38.64
C SER A 605 11.56 40.72 39.33
N LEU A 606 11.15 41.88 38.81
CA LEU A 606 11.47 43.17 39.44
C LEU A 606 10.95 43.24 40.89
N THR A 607 9.87 42.51 41.20
CA THR A 607 9.30 42.36 42.55
C THR A 607 10.06 41.39 43.46
N SER A 608 10.97 40.55 42.94
CA SER A 608 11.80 39.63 43.73
C SER A 608 13.22 40.13 43.96
N LEU A 609 13.57 41.33 43.46
CA LEU A 609 14.81 42.01 43.80
C LEU A 609 14.74 42.59 45.22
N PRO A 610 15.83 42.57 46.00
CA PRO A 610 15.85 43.22 47.31
C PRO A 610 15.58 44.72 47.14
N ASN A 611 14.73 45.27 48.03
CA ASN A 611 14.23 46.66 48.10
C ASN A 611 14.86 47.63 47.09
N MET A 612 14.04 48.25 46.22
CA MET A 612 14.48 49.20 45.17
C MET A 612 15.55 50.20 45.65
N GLY A 613 15.42 50.72 46.88
CA GLY A 613 16.40 51.61 47.51
C GLY A 613 17.81 51.03 47.69
N TYR A 614 17.99 49.71 47.84
CA TYR A 614 19.32 49.08 47.86
C TYR A 614 19.98 49.05 46.47
N LEU A 615 19.19 48.85 45.40
CA LEU A 615 19.70 48.96 44.02
C LEU A 615 20.00 50.41 43.66
N GLU A 616 19.15 51.34 44.08
CA GLU A 616 19.37 52.79 43.94
C GLU A 616 20.63 53.25 44.67
N GLN A 617 20.80 52.89 45.94
CA GLN A 617 21.95 53.30 46.75
C GLN A 617 23.24 52.54 46.37
N GLY A 618 23.14 51.27 45.97
CA GLY A 618 24.29 50.39 45.71
C GLY A 618 24.76 50.33 44.26
N VAL A 619 23.86 50.40 43.28
CA VAL A 619 24.18 50.20 41.84
C VAL A 619 23.99 51.47 41.01
N ALA A 620 22.99 52.31 41.31
CA ALA A 620 22.73 53.48 40.47
C ALA A 620 23.90 54.48 40.46
N ARG A 621 24.57 54.74 41.60
CA ARG A 621 25.74 55.64 41.64
C ARG A 621 26.90 55.17 40.73
N PRO A 622 27.38 53.90 40.80
CA PRO A 622 28.33 53.37 39.81
C PRO A 622 27.84 53.42 38.35
N LEU A 623 26.58 53.09 38.11
CA LEU A 623 26.02 52.98 36.76
C LEU A 623 25.83 54.35 36.10
N ILE A 624 25.31 55.34 36.83
CA ILE A 624 25.24 56.74 36.41
C ILE A 624 26.64 57.24 36.05
N LYS A 625 27.66 57.02 36.90
CA LYS A 625 29.05 57.42 36.59
C LYS A 625 29.57 56.78 35.31
N ALA A 626 29.34 55.48 35.10
CA ALA A 626 29.75 54.78 33.90
C ALA A 626 29.02 55.29 32.63
N MET A 627 27.73 55.56 32.72
CA MET A 627 26.93 56.09 31.61
C MET A 627 27.28 57.56 31.30
N THR A 628 27.52 58.39 32.31
CA THR A 628 28.01 59.77 32.12
C THR A 628 29.39 59.78 31.46
N ALA A 629 30.32 58.93 31.91
CA ALA A 629 31.63 58.78 31.27
C ALA A 629 31.49 58.33 29.80
N ALA A 630 30.64 57.32 29.52
CA ALA A 630 30.36 56.86 28.16
C ALA A 630 29.72 57.95 27.28
N GLY A 631 28.82 58.77 27.83
CA GLY A 631 28.16 59.88 27.12
C GLY A 631 29.09 61.06 26.81
N ILE A 632 30.10 61.29 27.66
CA ILE A 632 31.16 62.28 27.43
C ILE A 632 32.15 61.77 26.37
N PHE A 633 32.66 60.54 26.53
CA PHE A 633 33.69 59.97 25.65
C PHE A 633 33.15 59.52 24.29
N LYS A 634 31.89 59.10 24.21
CA LYS A 634 31.21 58.58 23.00
C LYS A 634 32.00 57.46 22.31
N PRO A 635 32.25 56.33 23.01
CA PRO A 635 33.13 55.26 22.54
C PRO A 635 32.64 54.68 21.20
N LYS A 636 33.52 54.71 20.20
CA LYS A 636 33.35 54.01 18.93
C LYS A 636 34.59 53.15 18.68
N PHE A 637 34.47 51.85 18.94
CA PHE A 637 35.57 50.91 18.73
C PHE A 637 35.61 50.46 17.25
N PRO A 638 36.80 50.21 16.67
CA PRO A 638 36.93 49.65 15.32
C PRO A 638 36.05 48.41 15.10
N PHE A 639 35.33 48.36 13.98
CA PHE A 639 34.50 47.23 13.53
C PHE A 639 33.37 46.74 14.48
N LEU A 640 33.14 47.38 15.63
CA LEU A 640 31.97 47.14 16.50
C LEU A 640 30.83 48.13 16.23
N SER A 641 29.59 47.76 16.56
CA SER A 641 28.46 48.71 16.54
C SER A 641 28.64 49.77 17.64
N ILE A 642 27.96 50.92 17.51
CA ILE A 642 28.00 51.99 18.52
C ILE A 642 27.49 51.45 19.86
N GLN A 643 26.38 50.70 19.83
CA GLN A 643 25.80 50.05 21.00
C GLN A 643 26.79 49.08 21.67
N ARG A 644 27.38 48.12 20.93
CA ARG A 644 28.40 47.19 21.46
C ARG A 644 29.60 47.93 22.05
N SER A 645 30.05 49.00 21.40
CA SER A 645 31.18 49.82 21.90
C SER A 645 30.85 50.47 23.24
N ALA A 646 29.63 51.00 23.41
CA ALA A 646 29.17 51.58 24.67
C ALA A 646 28.97 50.52 25.78
N GLU A 647 28.40 49.35 25.45
CA GLU A 647 28.21 48.23 26.37
C GLU A 647 29.55 47.74 26.96
N VAL A 648 30.56 47.52 26.10
CA VAL A 648 31.92 47.11 26.51
C VAL A 648 32.59 48.19 27.36
N TYR A 649 32.49 49.47 26.96
CA TYR A 649 33.04 50.60 27.71
C TYR A 649 32.44 50.66 29.13
N VAL A 650 31.12 50.58 29.26
CA VAL A 650 30.42 50.58 30.55
C VAL A 650 30.84 49.36 31.39
N ALA A 651 30.97 48.18 30.79
CA ALA A 651 31.43 46.97 31.49
C ALA A 651 32.86 47.10 32.03
N TYR A 652 33.80 47.65 31.25
CA TYR A 652 35.17 47.92 31.70
C TYR A 652 35.22 49.01 32.77
N HIS A 653 34.47 50.10 32.60
CA HIS A 653 34.38 51.17 33.60
C HIS A 653 33.84 50.64 34.95
N LEU A 654 32.76 49.86 34.94
CA LEU A 654 32.20 49.26 36.16
C LEU A 654 33.20 48.32 36.85
N LYS A 655 33.97 47.52 36.10
CA LYS A 655 35.00 46.63 36.68
C LYS A 655 36.24 47.37 37.18
N ALA A 656 36.67 48.43 36.50
CA ALA A 656 37.83 49.26 36.85
C ALA A 656 37.62 50.06 38.15
N PHE A 657 36.38 50.50 38.41
CA PHE A 657 36.05 51.38 39.53
C PHE A 657 35.19 50.72 40.63
N ASN A 658 34.95 49.41 40.59
CA ASN A 658 34.23 48.70 41.65
C ASN A 658 35.05 48.67 42.97
N PRO A 659 34.61 49.31 44.07
CA PRO A 659 35.37 49.35 45.32
C PRO A 659 35.52 47.98 46.00
N LYS A 660 34.63 47.01 45.70
CA LYS A 660 34.66 45.65 46.26
C LYS A 660 35.61 44.70 45.51
N SER A 661 36.15 45.09 44.36
CA SER A 661 37.13 44.29 43.61
C SER A 661 38.53 44.38 44.24
N PRO A 662 39.33 43.29 44.25
CA PRO A 662 40.74 43.34 44.64
C PRO A 662 41.55 44.34 43.81
N GLU A 663 42.55 44.97 44.41
CA GLU A 663 43.30 46.07 43.76
C GLU A 663 43.96 45.64 42.43
N HIS A 664 44.51 44.44 42.36
CA HIS A 664 45.10 43.92 41.11
C HIS A 664 44.06 43.82 39.97
N VAL A 665 42.81 43.45 40.28
CA VAL A 665 41.71 43.39 39.31
C VAL A 665 41.32 44.79 38.85
N ARG A 666 41.24 45.75 39.78
CA ARG A 666 40.97 47.17 39.45
C ARG A 666 42.04 47.73 38.52
N GLN A 667 43.32 47.51 38.83
CA GLN A 667 44.42 47.98 37.98
C GLN A 667 44.44 47.30 36.61
N MET A 668 44.16 46.00 36.54
CA MET A 668 44.03 45.29 35.26
C MET A 668 42.91 45.88 34.39
N TYR A 669 41.73 46.12 34.95
CA TYR A 669 40.61 46.69 34.19
C TYR A 669 40.79 48.19 33.89
N LYS A 670 41.48 48.97 34.71
CA LYS A 670 41.91 50.33 34.37
C LYS A 670 42.83 50.34 33.15
N ARG A 671 43.80 49.41 33.07
CA ARG A 671 44.67 49.25 31.89
C ARG A 671 43.86 48.84 30.65
N LYS A 672 42.92 47.89 30.77
CA LYS A 672 42.03 47.51 29.66
C LYS A 672 41.13 48.66 29.18
N LEU A 673 40.61 49.47 30.10
CA LEU A 673 39.81 50.65 29.77
C LEU A 673 40.64 51.69 29.01
N ALA A 674 41.84 52.01 29.49
CA ALA A 674 42.75 52.96 28.81
C ALA A 674 43.16 52.47 27.40
N LEU A 675 43.48 51.19 27.24
CA LEU A 675 43.77 50.59 25.92
C LEU A 675 42.56 50.67 24.98
N PHE A 676 41.35 50.42 25.49
CA PHE A 676 40.11 50.56 24.72
C PHE A 676 39.83 52.02 24.31
N GLU A 677 40.12 52.99 25.18
CA GLU A 677 40.05 54.42 24.86
C GLU A 677 41.05 54.83 23.78
N GLU A 678 42.31 54.33 23.84
CA GLU A 678 43.31 54.49 22.77
C GLU A 678 42.82 53.90 21.44
N ASP A 679 42.24 52.70 21.46
CA ASP A 679 41.74 52.01 20.27
C ASP A 679 40.55 52.73 19.63
N CYS A 680 39.65 53.31 20.44
CA CYS A 680 38.60 54.20 19.97
C CYS A 680 39.16 55.47 19.30
N ALA A 681 40.27 56.01 19.80
CA ALA A 681 40.92 57.20 19.23
C ALA A 681 41.62 56.94 17.88
N LEU A 682 41.83 55.67 17.47
CA LEU A 682 42.42 55.33 16.17
C LEU A 682 41.57 55.82 14.99
N ILE A 683 40.24 55.77 15.09
CA ILE A 683 39.32 56.18 14.01
C ILE A 683 39.46 57.68 13.67
N PRO A 684 39.28 58.62 14.63
CA PRO A 684 39.46 60.05 14.33
C PRO A 684 40.90 60.40 13.95
N TYR A 685 41.90 59.74 14.54
CA TYR A 685 43.31 59.93 14.17
C TYR A 685 43.59 59.54 12.71
N LEU A 686 43.19 58.33 12.28
CA LEU A 686 43.38 57.87 10.91
C LEU A 686 42.54 58.69 9.92
N SER A 687 41.30 59.05 10.29
CA SER A 687 40.46 59.91 9.46
C SER A 687 41.08 61.29 9.20
N SER A 688 41.80 61.86 10.18
CA SER A 688 42.52 63.13 10.00
C SER A 688 43.83 62.93 9.22
N ALA A 689 44.61 61.89 9.54
CA ALA A 689 45.91 61.63 8.92
C ALA A 689 45.81 61.17 7.45
N MET A 690 44.72 60.51 7.07
CA MET A 690 44.48 59.99 5.71
C MET A 690 43.56 60.87 4.86
N GLY A 691 42.92 61.90 5.44
CA GLY A 691 41.98 62.77 4.72
C GLY A 691 42.62 63.85 3.82
N GLY A 692 43.96 63.95 3.80
CA GLY A 692 44.70 64.91 2.98
C GLY A 692 45.29 64.29 1.69
N ALA A 693 46.03 65.10 0.94
CA ALA A 693 46.80 64.62 -0.21
C ALA A 693 47.81 63.53 0.21
N TYR A 694 48.00 62.54 -0.65
CA TYR A 694 48.85 61.37 -0.38
C TYR A 694 50.29 61.78 -0.04
N LYS A 695 50.77 61.36 1.14
CA LYS A 695 52.16 61.53 1.55
C LYS A 695 52.95 60.22 1.36
N PRO A 696 54.15 60.25 0.76
CA PRO A 696 55.03 59.09 0.67
C PRO A 696 55.50 58.64 2.08
N PRO A 697 55.93 57.37 2.26
CA PRO A 697 56.23 56.81 3.58
C PRO A 697 57.23 57.63 4.42
N GLY A 698 58.24 58.24 3.79
CA GLY A 698 59.24 59.06 4.47
C GLY A 698 58.72 60.38 5.09
N GLU A 699 57.52 60.84 4.70
CA GLU A 699 56.90 62.07 5.20
C GLU A 699 55.75 61.82 6.21
N ARG A 700 55.54 60.56 6.59
CA ARG A 700 54.52 60.17 7.58
C ARG A 700 55.10 60.25 8.99
N SER A 701 54.26 60.53 9.98
CA SER A 701 54.66 60.41 11.39
C SER A 701 55.03 58.97 11.70
N LYS A 702 56.12 58.73 12.44
CA LYS A 702 56.66 57.39 12.75
C LYS A 702 55.62 56.44 13.39
N ASP A 703 54.67 56.99 14.17
CA ASP A 703 53.61 56.23 14.83
C ASP A 703 52.45 55.83 13.90
N PHE A 704 52.40 56.35 12.67
CA PHE A 704 51.26 56.15 11.76
C PHE A 704 51.10 54.68 11.37
N GLU A 705 52.19 54.01 10.99
CA GLU A 705 52.16 52.61 10.57
C GLU A 705 51.80 51.69 11.74
N VAL A 706 52.30 51.98 12.94
CA VAL A 706 51.95 51.26 14.17
C VAL A 706 50.46 51.37 14.49
N LYS A 707 49.90 52.58 14.42
CA LYS A 707 48.47 52.84 14.67
C LYS A 707 47.56 52.26 13.58
N LEU A 708 47.98 52.31 12.32
CA LEU A 708 47.26 51.68 11.21
C LEU A 708 47.24 50.15 11.33
N ASN A 709 48.38 49.53 11.66
CA ASN A 709 48.45 48.09 11.88
C ASN A 709 47.61 47.66 13.10
N ARG A 710 47.62 48.44 14.19
CA ARG A 710 46.77 48.19 15.38
C ARG A 710 45.28 48.27 15.03
N PHE A 711 44.86 49.25 14.21
CA PHE A 711 43.49 49.36 13.71
C PHE A 711 43.09 48.14 12.85
N LEU A 712 43.92 47.74 11.89
CA LEU A 712 43.65 46.60 11.00
C LEU A 712 43.59 45.27 11.76
N ALA A 713 44.45 45.09 12.77
CA ALA A 713 44.44 43.90 13.63
C ALA A 713 43.10 43.75 14.41
N SER A 714 42.48 44.85 14.84
CA SER A 714 41.16 44.84 15.48
C SER A 714 40.02 44.34 14.58
N GLY A 715 40.23 44.28 13.26
CA GLY A 715 39.27 43.74 12.30
C GLY A 715 39.40 42.24 12.02
N ALA A 716 40.48 41.60 12.48
CA ALA A 716 40.78 40.20 12.16
C ALA A 716 39.73 39.22 12.71
N PRO A 717 39.45 38.10 12.02
CA PRO A 717 38.35 37.19 12.38
C PRO A 717 38.49 36.50 13.75
N GLY A 718 39.67 36.53 14.40
CA GLY A 718 39.88 36.05 15.78
C GLY A 718 39.83 37.14 16.87
N ALA A 719 39.87 38.43 16.53
CA ALA A 719 39.90 39.51 17.53
C ALA A 719 38.53 39.76 18.20
N LYS A 720 37.44 39.21 17.63
CA LYS A 720 36.06 39.41 18.07
C LYS A 720 35.62 38.48 19.21
N THR A 721 36.46 37.53 19.63
CA THR A 721 36.14 36.53 20.68
C THR A 721 36.76 36.85 22.04
N ASP A 722 37.75 37.75 22.11
CA ASP A 722 38.44 38.14 23.36
C ASP A 722 37.89 39.44 24.01
N LEU A 723 36.86 40.05 23.38
CA LEU A 723 36.20 41.32 23.74
C LEU A 723 34.72 41.12 24.09
#